data_AF-A0A1G3L617-F1
#
_entry.id   AF-A0A1G3L617-F1
#
_cell.length_a   1.000
_cell.length_b   1.000
_cell.length_c   1.000
_cell.angle_alpha   90.00
_cell.angle_beta   90.00
_cell.angle_gamma   90.00
#
_symmetry.space_group_name_H-M   'P 1'
#
loop_
_entity.id
_entity.type
_entity.pdbx_description
1 polymer ?
#
loop_
_entity_poly.entity_id
_entity_poly.type
_entity_poly.pdbx_seq_one_letter_code
_entity_poly.pdbx_strand_id
1 'polypeptide(L)'
;MQKEICLLLFLFVSLKLVSFDFFTYVPYQGKMKEIKTDNFIIVFPEKYSGTALIVASFAEEIHTKLSPLLNWKPKEKTYIILTDNSDSPNGMGIPFLRNTILLYLSKTELAYTLKNFTNPLYSLILHEYAHILHLEQVRGGALFWRILYGKLYMPVAVNFPWYIEGVAMVAESKYSQNGRLVTNYNKSLLRNAAKNKKIPSFDKLIYPIVDYPYGNAAYFYGGNFLNYLYNTYGKEKFDSIYIGISNDIWAFVLMFVMNFKNIYGKSLNDLWNEWILYEEKEALSYQEDNYEYQKLTNLQGRVSSFDKIEDFFVLTAESYKKEVGLFKLDKNNKVKLLEIGYFGNVSKTNQKDYIVFTKLTKYPDDFTYYDLYSFNLKTFIETRLTKKERIQYACFAKNKNAGILVSNDIVRPKLFRANFNTNKITKKLINIPQEITFIQKPSINNEGTKVLFSAKTKDGVFKIYQLDLNTEKITQFEDIEGELPQFIDENKFSYIGTDNSTDSLFEYIQDTKENFRILSSFGNINSAMVIDEKIYYVNQTVDGEELFVTNNDKKIIGLPQVSQVKLEKQILIDNFKIKDFNIGRVLYPTCWGIIPALLSNSSIYIPIGNSYFPIPFIAPQFFIYNEIPTSRFSYTASITLDYLRWYPNNSLSLNFKLPAGFLTYQWNNGMAGSKNIVGLQFYESRKYKNRFPIYFSNFIQYYFDVPLLNYGNIYFSLATSHVFYEYDFKLDRPKNFINFSENFGYYYNISRPNASRWDRGFRFDISARQSIKGIADNENSYVLRGSLEGRIPFKNVFLFMYFDGGIDFLQQNTFTLSSTVFSLQNGLIGSGGNGASIDMKAFPIQITHSSTSFTFFYNKAGFDITVYKRSHYWHFATLGFKEFFIKAYTEFAAVFNKKNVIYSDIFFDVALELTVDLFLAYGNGVVEFTLGGALGHSGGQSIPLQEFRPAWSVFGAINFRLFN
;
A
#
# COMPACT_ATOMS: atom_id res chain seq x y z
N MET A 1 -35.05 16.47 16.20
CA MET A 1 -33.91 17.18 15.56
C MET A 1 -32.55 16.56 15.84
N GLN A 2 -31.96 16.60 17.04
CA GLN A 2 -30.59 16.09 17.25
C GLN A 2 -30.39 14.60 16.91
N LYS A 3 -31.34 13.73 17.26
CA LYS A 3 -31.29 12.30 16.90
C LYS A 3 -31.46 12.04 15.40
N GLU A 4 -32.31 12.83 14.73
CA GLU A 4 -32.54 12.72 13.28
C GLU A 4 -31.36 13.31 12.49
N ILE A 5 -30.74 14.37 12.99
CA ILE A 5 -29.50 14.96 12.45
C ILE A 5 -28.34 14.01 12.63
N CYS A 6 -28.23 13.31 13.77
CA CYS A 6 -27.25 12.24 13.95
C CYS A 6 -27.52 11.05 13.02
N LEU A 7 -28.78 10.65 12.79
CA LEU A 7 -29.13 9.56 11.88
C LEU A 7 -28.89 9.94 10.40
N LEU A 8 -29.16 11.20 10.03
CA LEU A 8 -28.83 11.77 8.72
C LEU A 8 -27.33 11.90 8.54
N LEU A 9 -26.59 12.44 9.51
CA LEU A 9 -25.12 12.42 9.51
C LEU A 9 -24.58 10.99 9.45
N PHE A 10 -25.23 10.02 10.08
CA PHE A 10 -24.84 8.60 10.05
C PHE A 10 -25.08 7.95 8.68
N LEU A 11 -26.20 8.26 8.02
CA LEU A 11 -26.46 7.90 6.62
C LEU A 11 -25.51 8.61 5.64
N PHE A 12 -25.21 9.89 5.87
CA PHE A 12 -24.23 10.69 5.11
C PHE A 12 -22.77 10.27 5.32
N VAL A 13 -22.43 9.70 6.48
CA VAL A 13 -21.09 9.16 6.77
C VAL A 13 -20.92 7.76 6.18
N SER A 14 -21.99 6.97 6.04
CA SER A 14 -21.97 5.68 5.33
C SER A 14 -21.78 5.80 3.81
N LEU A 15 -21.97 7.02 3.27
CA LEU A 15 -22.09 7.31 1.84
C LEU A 15 -20.74 7.38 1.08
N LYS A 16 -19.61 7.24 1.77
CA LYS A 16 -18.26 7.24 1.15
C LYS A 16 -17.52 5.91 1.30
N LEU A 17 -18.21 4.81 1.55
CA LEU A 17 -17.55 3.58 2.00
C LEU A 17 -16.87 2.73 0.92
N VAL A 18 -17.04 3.00 -0.37
CA VAL A 18 -16.31 2.23 -1.40
C VAL A 18 -16.08 3.07 -2.65
N SER A 19 -14.93 3.72 -2.78
CA SER A 19 -14.38 3.98 -4.11
C SER A 19 -13.70 2.71 -4.57
N PHE A 20 -14.14 2.15 -5.70
CA PHE A 20 -13.55 0.96 -6.30
C PHE A 20 -12.21 1.27 -6.99
N ASP A 21 -11.22 1.70 -6.22
CA ASP A 21 -9.83 1.57 -6.65
C ASP A 21 -9.38 0.17 -6.23
N PHE A 22 -9.77 -0.84 -6.99
CA PHE A 22 -9.48 -2.22 -6.63
C PHE A 22 -7.98 -2.54 -6.70
N PHE A 23 -7.62 -3.40 -5.75
CA PHE A 23 -6.31 -3.97 -5.55
C PHE A 23 -5.77 -4.69 -6.80
N THR A 24 -4.46 -4.57 -6.96
CA THR A 24 -3.56 -5.48 -7.69
C THR A 24 -3.69 -5.57 -9.21
N TYR A 25 -3.02 -4.59 -9.82
CA TYR A 25 -2.43 -4.63 -11.14
C TYR A 25 -1.53 -5.84 -11.39
N VAL A 26 -2.05 -6.96 -11.91
CA VAL A 26 -1.20 -8.02 -12.48
C VAL A 26 -0.68 -7.52 -13.84
N PRO A 27 0.64 -7.29 -14.01
CA PRO A 27 1.14 -6.82 -15.29
C PRO A 27 0.99 -7.88 -16.35
N TYR A 28 1.03 -7.45 -17.61
CA TYR A 28 1.04 -8.39 -18.72
C TYR A 28 2.28 -9.28 -18.66
N GLN A 29 2.06 -10.59 -18.50
CA GLN A 29 3.11 -11.59 -18.34
C GLN A 29 3.10 -12.63 -19.48
N GLY A 30 2.56 -12.25 -20.64
CA GLY A 30 2.44 -13.11 -21.81
C GLY A 30 1.13 -13.90 -21.84
N LYS A 31 1.18 -15.10 -22.45
CA LYS A 31 0.03 -15.98 -22.59
C LYS A 31 -0.36 -16.57 -21.23
N MET A 32 -1.59 -16.30 -20.81
CA MET A 32 -2.15 -16.82 -19.55
C MET A 32 -2.83 -18.16 -19.78
N LYS A 33 -2.62 -19.09 -18.85
CA LYS A 33 -3.22 -20.43 -18.80
C LYS A 33 -4.09 -20.57 -17.56
N GLU A 34 -4.94 -21.59 -17.56
CA GLU A 34 -5.75 -21.98 -16.42
C GLU A 34 -5.64 -23.50 -16.13
N ILE A 35 -5.68 -23.85 -14.84
CA ILE A 35 -5.99 -25.19 -14.34
C ILE A 35 -7.31 -25.09 -13.57
N LYS A 36 -8.26 -25.96 -13.88
CA LYS A 36 -9.54 -26.06 -13.15
C LYS A 36 -9.54 -27.34 -12.34
N THR A 37 -9.73 -27.21 -11.03
CA THR A 37 -9.89 -28.31 -10.08
C THR A 37 -11.33 -28.32 -9.56
N ASP A 38 -11.65 -29.05 -8.49
CA ASP A 38 -13.00 -29.12 -7.93
C ASP A 38 -13.40 -27.82 -7.24
N ASN A 39 -12.49 -27.22 -6.47
CA ASN A 39 -12.75 -26.05 -5.65
C ASN A 39 -12.04 -24.78 -6.16
N PHE A 40 -11.11 -24.89 -7.11
CA PHE A 40 -10.26 -23.78 -7.57
C PHE A 40 -10.16 -23.60 -9.08
N ILE A 41 -9.75 -22.39 -9.48
CA ILE A 41 -9.28 -22.04 -10.83
C ILE A 41 -7.92 -21.34 -10.69
N ILE A 42 -6.85 -22.00 -11.09
CA ILE A 42 -5.49 -21.47 -11.01
C ILE A 42 -5.15 -20.80 -12.33
N VAL A 43 -4.92 -19.49 -12.32
CA VAL A 43 -4.59 -18.67 -13.50
C VAL A 43 -3.12 -18.24 -13.42
N PHE A 44 -2.35 -18.50 -14.48
CA PHE A 44 -0.88 -18.31 -14.42
C PHE A 44 -0.26 -18.03 -15.80
N PRO A 45 0.89 -17.36 -15.86
CA PRO A 45 1.70 -17.28 -17.09
C PRO A 45 2.20 -18.66 -17.52
N GLU A 46 2.13 -18.99 -18.80
CA GLU A 46 2.48 -20.32 -19.35
C GLU A 46 3.83 -20.89 -18.85
N LYS A 47 4.85 -20.03 -18.66
CA LYS A 47 6.18 -20.40 -18.14
C LYS A 47 6.17 -21.01 -16.73
N TYR A 48 5.10 -20.84 -15.95
CA TYR A 48 4.98 -21.37 -14.58
C TYR A 48 4.04 -22.57 -14.46
N SER A 49 3.84 -23.32 -15.56
CA SER A 49 2.99 -24.53 -15.59
C SER A 49 3.36 -25.55 -14.51
N GLY A 50 4.65 -25.78 -14.25
CA GLY A 50 5.10 -26.70 -13.21
C GLY A 50 4.70 -26.24 -11.80
N THR A 51 4.94 -24.97 -11.47
CA THR A 51 4.50 -24.39 -10.19
C THR A 51 2.97 -24.41 -10.05
N ALA A 52 2.23 -24.16 -11.14
CA ALA A 52 0.78 -24.15 -11.11
C ALA A 52 0.16 -25.52 -10.79
N LEU A 53 0.77 -26.61 -11.23
CA LEU A 53 0.35 -27.98 -10.87
C LEU A 53 0.57 -28.27 -9.37
N ILE A 54 1.70 -27.81 -8.82
CA ILE A 54 1.98 -27.91 -7.38
C ILE A 54 0.94 -27.11 -6.58
N VAL A 55 0.69 -25.86 -6.97
CA VAL A 55 -0.30 -24.99 -6.33
C VAL A 55 -1.71 -25.60 -6.39
N ALA A 56 -2.10 -26.17 -7.53
CA ALA A 56 -3.41 -26.81 -7.69
C ALA A 56 -3.58 -28.00 -6.72
N SER A 57 -2.54 -28.82 -6.57
CA SER A 57 -2.54 -29.97 -5.65
C SER A 57 -2.59 -29.50 -4.18
N PHE A 58 -1.78 -28.50 -3.84
CA PHE A 58 -1.77 -27.92 -2.49
C PHE A 58 -3.12 -27.31 -2.13
N ALA A 59 -3.74 -26.55 -3.05
CA ALA A 59 -5.01 -25.89 -2.80
C ALA A 59 -6.14 -26.88 -2.49
N GLU A 60 -6.24 -27.99 -3.24
CA GLU A 60 -7.25 -29.03 -2.98
C GLU A 60 -7.00 -29.74 -1.63
N GLU A 61 -5.75 -30.08 -1.31
CA GLU A 61 -5.43 -30.66 0.00
C GLU A 61 -5.80 -29.70 1.14
N ILE A 62 -5.42 -28.43 1.02
CA ILE A 62 -5.76 -27.39 2.00
C ILE A 62 -7.27 -27.24 2.15
N HIS A 63 -8.04 -27.32 1.06
CA HIS A 63 -9.50 -27.27 1.11
C HIS A 63 -10.08 -28.39 1.99
N THR A 64 -9.58 -29.63 1.85
CA THR A 64 -10.04 -30.76 2.67
C THR A 64 -9.78 -30.56 4.16
N LYS A 65 -8.76 -29.79 4.54
CA LYS A 65 -8.41 -29.48 5.94
C LYS A 65 -9.19 -28.29 6.49
N LEU A 66 -9.25 -27.18 5.75
CA LEU A 66 -9.80 -25.92 6.27
C LEU A 66 -11.32 -25.77 6.15
N SER A 67 -11.94 -26.32 5.09
CA SER A 67 -13.39 -26.22 4.89
C SER A 67 -14.19 -26.82 6.07
N PRO A 68 -13.84 -28.02 6.59
CA PRO A 68 -14.46 -28.56 7.80
C PRO A 68 -14.17 -27.75 9.07
N LEU A 69 -12.95 -27.20 9.21
CA LEU A 69 -12.57 -26.39 10.36
C LEU A 69 -13.46 -25.15 10.48
N LEU A 70 -13.55 -24.37 9.40
CA LEU A 70 -14.29 -23.11 9.37
C LEU A 70 -15.79 -23.31 9.11
N ASN A 71 -16.23 -24.57 8.96
CA ASN A 71 -17.60 -24.98 8.67
C ASN A 71 -18.20 -24.20 7.48
N TRP A 72 -17.39 -23.92 6.46
CA TRP A 72 -17.78 -23.10 5.33
C TRP A 72 -17.15 -23.57 4.04
N LYS A 73 -17.95 -23.56 2.98
CA LYS A 73 -17.50 -23.83 1.62
C LYS A 73 -18.00 -22.72 0.70
N PRO A 74 -17.10 -22.06 -0.06
CA PRO A 74 -17.47 -21.12 -1.09
C PRO A 74 -18.43 -21.74 -2.10
N LYS A 75 -19.48 -21.00 -2.48
CA LYS A 75 -20.41 -21.44 -3.53
C LYS A 75 -19.75 -21.46 -4.91
N GLU A 76 -18.88 -20.49 -5.15
CA GLU A 76 -18.10 -20.37 -6.39
C GLU A 76 -16.67 -20.89 -6.17
N LYS A 77 -16.04 -21.36 -7.25
CA LYS A 77 -14.62 -21.75 -7.19
C LYS A 77 -13.76 -20.54 -6.86
N THR A 78 -12.75 -20.74 -6.02
CA THR A 78 -11.79 -19.70 -5.66
C THR A 78 -10.72 -19.60 -6.76
N TYR A 79 -10.46 -18.39 -7.25
CA TYR A 79 -9.38 -18.14 -8.19
C TYR A 79 -8.06 -18.09 -7.44
N ILE A 80 -7.00 -18.67 -8.01
CA ILE A 80 -5.63 -18.48 -7.53
C ILE A 80 -4.82 -17.92 -8.69
N ILE A 81 -4.29 -16.72 -8.55
CA ILE A 81 -3.54 -16.04 -9.60
C ILE A 81 -2.07 -16.05 -9.25
N LEU A 82 -1.25 -16.60 -10.14
CA LEU A 82 0.21 -16.62 -9.97
C LEU A 82 0.83 -15.46 -10.73
N THR A 83 1.64 -14.64 -10.04
CA THR A 83 2.35 -13.50 -10.64
C THR A 83 3.79 -13.46 -10.17
N ASP A 84 4.74 -13.19 -11.07
CA ASP A 84 6.16 -13.03 -10.74
C ASP A 84 6.62 -11.59 -11.01
N ASN A 85 5.81 -10.62 -10.59
CA ASN A 85 6.08 -9.20 -10.84
C ASN A 85 6.74 -8.46 -9.68
N SER A 86 7.03 -9.13 -8.58
CA SER A 86 7.64 -8.53 -7.39
C SER A 86 8.68 -9.47 -6.78
N ASP A 87 9.79 -8.93 -6.30
CA ASP A 87 10.74 -9.68 -5.45
C ASP A 87 10.36 -9.69 -3.96
N SER A 88 9.32 -8.95 -3.58
CA SER A 88 8.78 -9.01 -2.21
C SER A 88 7.80 -10.19 -2.13
N PRO A 89 8.06 -11.23 -1.31
CA PRO A 89 7.13 -12.32 -1.14
C PRO A 89 5.88 -11.86 -0.41
N ASN A 90 4.72 -12.18 -0.97
CA ASN A 90 3.44 -11.89 -0.35
C ASN A 90 2.33 -12.79 -0.93
N GLY A 91 1.22 -12.85 -0.20
CA GLY A 91 -0.05 -13.39 -0.66
C GLY A 91 -1.15 -12.37 -0.39
N MET A 92 -2.28 -12.50 -1.09
CA MET A 92 -3.45 -11.70 -0.76
C MET A 92 -4.74 -12.46 -1.07
N GLY A 93 -5.49 -12.78 -0.02
CA GLY A 93 -6.85 -13.26 -0.09
C GLY A 93 -7.82 -12.10 -0.30
N ILE A 94 -8.44 -12.05 -1.47
CA ILE A 94 -9.43 -11.05 -1.88
C ILE A 94 -10.79 -11.75 -1.88
N PRO A 95 -11.58 -11.65 -0.80
CA PRO A 95 -12.89 -12.28 -0.73
C PRO A 95 -14.00 -11.41 -1.36
N PHE A 96 -13.69 -10.15 -1.68
CA PHE A 96 -14.60 -9.19 -2.32
C PHE A 96 -14.70 -9.44 -3.83
N LEU A 97 -15.84 -9.14 -4.45
CA LEU A 97 -16.20 -9.48 -5.85
C LEU A 97 -16.20 -10.99 -6.14
N ARG A 98 -15.02 -11.59 -6.24
CA ARG A 98 -14.77 -13.02 -6.50
C ARG A 98 -13.67 -13.45 -5.56
N ASN A 99 -13.86 -14.60 -4.93
CA ASN A 99 -12.83 -15.18 -4.08
C ASN A 99 -11.58 -15.42 -4.92
N THR A 100 -10.55 -14.64 -4.65
CA THR A 100 -9.31 -14.63 -5.41
C THR A 100 -8.15 -14.64 -4.44
N ILE A 101 -7.19 -15.52 -4.66
CA ILE A 101 -5.91 -15.51 -3.97
C ILE A 101 -4.88 -15.05 -4.98
N LEU A 102 -4.25 -13.91 -4.77
CA LEU A 102 -3.07 -13.51 -5.53
C LEU A 102 -1.82 -14.01 -4.83
N LEU A 103 -0.99 -14.78 -5.54
CA LEU A 103 0.28 -15.29 -5.03
C LEU A 103 1.43 -14.69 -5.82
N TYR A 104 2.30 -13.97 -5.10
CA TYR A 104 3.57 -13.54 -5.63
C TYR A 104 4.55 -14.69 -5.59
N LEU A 105 5.14 -15.00 -6.75
CA LEU A 105 6.04 -16.12 -6.98
C LEU A 105 7.46 -15.91 -6.45
N SER A 106 7.74 -14.77 -5.82
CA SER A 106 8.98 -14.49 -5.10
C SER A 106 9.19 -15.47 -3.94
N LYS A 107 10.46 -15.80 -3.67
CA LYS A 107 10.82 -16.71 -2.58
C LYS A 107 10.43 -16.10 -1.24
N THR A 108 9.51 -16.75 -0.56
CA THR A 108 9.02 -16.46 0.80
C THR A 108 10.12 -16.32 1.85
N GLU A 109 11.24 -17.00 1.67
CA GLU A 109 12.41 -16.90 2.56
C GLU A 109 13.03 -15.49 2.58
N LEU A 110 12.72 -14.63 1.60
CA LEU A 110 13.08 -13.22 1.63
C LEU A 110 12.30 -12.43 2.70
N ALA A 111 11.15 -12.93 3.15
CA ALA A 111 10.41 -12.38 4.28
C ALA A 111 10.76 -13.12 5.57
N TYR A 112 11.17 -12.36 6.59
CA TYR A 112 11.64 -12.92 7.86
C TYR A 112 10.52 -13.61 8.65
N THR A 113 9.26 -13.18 8.43
CA THR A 113 8.08 -13.83 9.02
C THR A 113 7.72 -15.14 8.31
N LEU A 114 8.27 -15.39 7.11
CA LEU A 114 7.94 -16.54 6.25
C LEU A 114 9.12 -17.49 5.97
N LYS A 115 10.32 -17.21 6.48
CA LYS A 115 11.53 -18.00 6.17
C LYS A 115 11.61 -19.37 6.84
N ASN A 116 11.03 -19.52 8.04
CA ASN A 116 11.17 -20.73 8.88
C ASN A 116 10.11 -21.81 8.61
N PHE A 117 9.34 -21.68 7.54
CA PHE A 117 8.36 -22.69 7.15
C PHE A 117 9.04 -23.86 6.43
N THR A 118 8.60 -25.09 6.73
CA THR A 118 9.03 -26.29 5.98
C THR A 118 8.64 -26.15 4.51
N ASN A 119 7.36 -25.83 4.27
CA ASN A 119 6.83 -25.48 2.96
C ASN A 119 6.15 -24.10 3.01
N PRO A 120 6.88 -23.03 2.67
CA PRO A 120 6.32 -21.70 2.73
C PRO A 120 5.17 -21.46 1.75
N LEU A 121 5.24 -22.02 0.54
CA LEU A 121 4.20 -21.84 -0.48
C LEU A 121 2.88 -22.48 -0.02
N TYR A 122 2.93 -23.70 0.52
CA TYR A 122 1.77 -24.37 1.10
C TYR A 122 1.15 -23.53 2.22
N SER A 123 1.99 -23.04 3.13
CA SER A 123 1.53 -22.30 4.31
C SER A 123 0.93 -20.94 3.93
N LEU A 124 1.49 -20.28 2.91
CA LEU A 124 0.93 -19.05 2.37
C LEU A 124 -0.43 -19.29 1.70
N ILE A 125 -0.57 -20.33 0.87
CA ILE A 125 -1.89 -20.69 0.27
C ILE A 125 -2.91 -20.97 1.37
N LEU A 126 -2.49 -21.68 2.43
CA LEU A 126 -3.34 -22.01 3.56
C LEU A 126 -3.80 -20.74 4.29
N HIS A 127 -2.88 -19.82 4.55
CA HIS A 127 -3.17 -18.51 5.16
C HIS A 127 -4.18 -17.72 4.34
N GLU A 128 -3.91 -17.52 3.04
CA GLU A 128 -4.80 -16.75 2.17
C GLU A 128 -6.16 -17.44 1.96
N TYR A 129 -6.20 -18.77 1.93
CA TYR A 129 -7.45 -19.50 1.82
C TYR A 129 -8.28 -19.45 3.10
N ALA A 130 -7.63 -19.41 4.28
CA ALA A 130 -8.33 -19.16 5.53
C ALA A 130 -9.08 -17.83 5.47
N HIS A 131 -8.45 -16.75 4.98
CA HIS A 131 -9.12 -15.46 4.75
C HIS A 131 -10.36 -15.61 3.86
N ILE A 132 -10.26 -16.29 2.73
CA ILE A 132 -11.43 -16.54 1.86
C ILE A 132 -12.56 -17.22 2.63
N LEU A 133 -12.25 -18.30 3.37
CA LEU A 133 -13.25 -19.12 4.04
C LEU A 133 -13.93 -18.41 5.22
N HIS A 134 -13.21 -17.62 6.01
CA HIS A 134 -13.79 -16.95 7.18
C HIS A 134 -14.43 -15.60 6.82
N LEU A 135 -13.86 -14.85 5.86
CA LEU A 135 -14.36 -13.53 5.47
C LEU A 135 -15.63 -13.60 4.60
N GLU A 136 -15.78 -14.65 3.79
CA GLU A 136 -16.96 -14.81 2.93
C GLU A 136 -18.22 -15.25 3.70
N GLN A 137 -18.09 -15.72 4.95
CA GLN A 137 -19.22 -16.32 5.66
C GLN A 137 -20.40 -15.35 5.81
N VAL A 138 -21.57 -15.83 5.39
CA VAL A 138 -22.85 -15.16 5.58
C VAL A 138 -23.89 -16.22 5.92
N ARG A 139 -24.56 -16.06 7.07
CA ARG A 139 -25.55 -16.99 7.62
C ARG A 139 -26.80 -16.24 8.07
N GLY A 140 -27.91 -16.97 8.21
CA GLY A 140 -29.20 -16.49 8.72
C GLY A 140 -29.57 -15.08 8.28
N GLY A 141 -29.71 -14.15 9.24
CA GLY A 141 -30.21 -12.79 8.98
C GLY A 141 -29.33 -11.97 8.03
N ALA A 142 -28.01 -12.22 8.03
CA ALA A 142 -27.05 -11.56 7.16
C ALA A 142 -27.27 -11.86 5.66
N LEU A 143 -27.94 -12.99 5.33
CA LEU A 143 -28.26 -13.35 3.95
C LEU A 143 -29.17 -12.33 3.25
N PHE A 144 -30.03 -11.64 4.02
CA PHE A 144 -30.90 -10.59 3.50
C PHE A 144 -30.08 -9.51 2.77
N TRP A 145 -29.00 -9.02 3.40
CA TRP A 145 -28.14 -7.99 2.81
C TRP A 145 -27.26 -8.52 1.69
N ARG A 146 -26.81 -9.77 1.77
CA ARG A 146 -26.07 -10.44 0.69
C ARG A 146 -26.92 -10.60 -0.57
N ILE A 147 -28.23 -10.78 -0.45
CA ILE A 147 -29.16 -10.82 -1.60
C ILE A 147 -29.32 -9.44 -2.23
N LEU A 148 -29.48 -8.39 -1.40
CA LEU A 148 -29.67 -7.01 -1.87
C LEU A 148 -28.43 -6.38 -2.49
N TYR A 149 -27.25 -6.70 -1.94
CA TYR A 149 -25.98 -6.03 -2.26
C TYR A 149 -24.93 -6.95 -2.90
N GLY A 150 -25.26 -8.23 -3.18
CA GLY A 150 -24.28 -9.20 -3.68
C GLY A 150 -23.04 -9.30 -2.79
N LYS A 151 -21.86 -9.50 -3.40
CA LYS A 151 -20.59 -9.60 -2.65
C LYS A 151 -20.13 -8.32 -1.93
N LEU A 152 -20.88 -7.22 -2.01
CA LEU A 152 -20.56 -5.99 -1.24
C LEU A 152 -20.78 -6.18 0.26
N TYR A 153 -21.75 -7.00 0.65
CA TYR A 153 -22.07 -7.20 2.06
C TYR A 153 -21.29 -8.39 2.64
N MET A 154 -20.21 -8.08 3.35
CA MET A 154 -19.31 -9.05 3.98
C MET A 154 -19.19 -8.77 5.48
N PRO A 155 -20.06 -9.34 6.32
CA PRO A 155 -20.14 -8.98 7.74
C PRO A 155 -18.87 -9.35 8.53
N VAL A 156 -18.14 -10.37 8.09
CA VAL A 156 -16.89 -10.77 8.74
C VAL A 156 -15.71 -9.88 8.32
N ALA A 157 -15.72 -9.34 7.10
CA ALA A 157 -14.61 -8.54 6.54
C ALA A 157 -14.49 -7.13 7.11
N VAL A 158 -15.52 -6.64 7.80
CA VAL A 158 -15.52 -5.31 8.44
C VAL A 158 -15.05 -5.34 9.91
N ASN A 159 -14.52 -6.47 10.38
CA ASN A 159 -14.02 -6.63 11.75
C ASN A 159 -12.58 -6.18 11.93
N PHE A 160 -12.08 -6.27 13.17
CA PHE A 160 -10.74 -5.83 13.51
C PHE A 160 -9.63 -6.60 12.76
N PRO A 161 -8.59 -5.90 12.26
CA PRO A 161 -7.46 -6.54 11.58
C PRO A 161 -6.80 -7.65 12.39
N TRP A 162 -6.56 -7.43 13.70
CA TRP A 162 -5.97 -8.45 14.58
C TRP A 162 -6.79 -9.73 14.65
N TYR A 163 -8.11 -9.64 14.52
CA TYR A 163 -9.00 -10.80 14.50
C TYR A 163 -8.90 -11.51 13.15
N ILE A 164 -8.96 -10.75 12.05
CA ILE A 164 -8.90 -11.28 10.68
C ILE A 164 -7.59 -12.05 10.44
N GLU A 165 -6.46 -11.43 10.79
CA GLU A 165 -5.13 -12.03 10.68
C GLU A 165 -4.92 -13.15 11.70
N GLY A 166 -5.44 -12.97 12.92
CA GLY A 166 -5.29 -13.96 13.96
C GLY A 166 -5.98 -15.29 13.63
N VAL A 167 -7.18 -15.27 13.02
CA VAL A 167 -7.87 -16.49 12.57
C VAL A 167 -7.03 -17.22 11.52
N ALA A 168 -6.46 -16.50 10.55
CA ALA A 168 -5.60 -17.08 9.53
C ALA A 168 -4.30 -17.67 10.14
N MET A 169 -3.71 -17.03 11.14
CA MET A 169 -2.52 -17.54 11.82
C MET A 169 -2.76 -18.77 12.69
N VAL A 170 -3.92 -18.85 13.35
CA VAL A 170 -4.33 -20.07 14.08
C VAL A 170 -4.52 -21.22 13.09
N ALA A 171 -5.21 -20.99 11.97
CA ALA A 171 -5.38 -22.00 10.92
C ALA A 171 -4.01 -22.44 10.36
N GLU A 172 -3.14 -21.49 10.02
CA GLU A 172 -1.77 -21.72 9.56
C GLU A 172 -1.01 -22.61 10.53
N SER A 173 -0.93 -22.22 11.80
CA SER A 173 -0.09 -22.92 12.79
C SER A 173 -0.62 -24.28 13.23
N LYS A 174 -1.91 -24.57 13.01
CA LYS A 174 -2.53 -25.86 13.37
C LYS A 174 -2.54 -26.86 12.21
N TYR A 175 -2.57 -26.40 10.95
CA TYR A 175 -2.82 -27.25 9.79
C TYR A 175 -1.68 -27.27 8.75
N SER A 176 -0.67 -26.43 8.90
CA SER A 176 0.64 -26.65 8.27
C SER A 176 1.56 -27.45 9.21
N GLN A 177 2.72 -27.87 8.71
CA GLN A 177 3.73 -28.54 9.55
C GLN A 177 4.45 -27.57 10.51
N ASN A 178 4.43 -26.28 10.21
CA ASN A 178 5.00 -25.18 11.00
C ASN A 178 4.30 -23.86 10.60
N GLY A 179 3.97 -23.00 11.56
CA GLY A 179 3.29 -21.71 11.32
C GLY A 179 3.93 -20.54 12.05
N ARG A 180 3.54 -19.31 11.71
CA ARG A 180 4.11 -18.08 12.29
C ARG A 180 4.00 -18.03 13.81
N LEU A 181 3.01 -18.66 14.44
CA LEU A 181 2.84 -18.66 15.91
C LEU A 181 3.93 -19.47 16.63
N VAL A 182 4.52 -20.47 15.98
CA VAL A 182 5.52 -21.34 16.63
C VAL A 182 6.96 -20.92 16.38
N THR A 183 7.18 -19.91 15.52
CA THR A 183 8.51 -19.38 15.18
C THR A 183 9.19 -18.68 16.37
N ASN A 184 10.52 -18.81 16.46
CA ASN A 184 11.33 -18.14 17.48
C ASN A 184 11.20 -16.62 17.42
N TYR A 185 11.05 -16.05 16.22
CA TYR A 185 10.82 -14.62 16.01
C TYR A 185 9.53 -14.14 16.68
N ASN A 186 8.40 -14.84 16.48
CA ASN A 186 7.13 -14.46 17.09
C ASN A 186 7.15 -14.66 18.62
N LYS A 187 7.63 -15.83 19.07
CA LYS A 187 7.75 -16.15 20.50
C LYS A 187 8.60 -15.12 21.25
N SER A 188 9.74 -14.73 20.70
CA SER A 188 10.62 -13.73 21.31
C SER A 188 10.00 -12.34 21.33
N LEU A 189 9.24 -11.95 20.29
CA LEU A 189 8.50 -10.69 20.27
C LEU A 189 7.46 -10.62 21.39
N LEU A 190 6.62 -11.66 21.50
CA LEU A 190 5.59 -11.74 22.54
C LEU A 190 6.20 -11.79 23.93
N ARG A 191 7.21 -12.64 24.14
CA ARG A 191 7.92 -12.80 25.40
C ARG A 191 8.59 -11.50 25.86
N ASN A 192 9.21 -10.74 24.94
CA ASN A 192 9.78 -9.42 25.24
C ASN A 192 8.70 -8.41 25.65
N ALA A 193 7.59 -8.36 24.92
CA ALA A 193 6.48 -7.47 25.25
C ALA A 193 5.87 -7.82 26.61
N ALA A 194 5.67 -9.11 26.90
CA ALA A 194 5.16 -9.61 28.18
C ALA A 194 6.10 -9.28 29.35
N LYS A 195 7.40 -9.62 29.26
CA LYS A 195 8.40 -9.32 30.30
C LYS A 195 8.46 -7.84 30.66
N ASN A 196 8.29 -6.96 29.66
CA ASN A 196 8.33 -5.51 29.85
C ASN A 196 6.95 -4.88 30.12
N LYS A 197 5.89 -5.67 30.28
CA LYS A 197 4.50 -5.20 30.47
C LYS A 197 4.04 -4.20 29.40
N LYS A 198 4.40 -4.50 28.14
CA LYS A 198 4.22 -3.66 26.96
C LYS A 198 3.39 -4.34 25.86
N ILE A 199 2.68 -5.42 26.18
CA ILE A 199 1.67 -5.98 25.26
C ILE A 199 0.61 -4.88 25.01
N PRO A 200 0.34 -4.51 23.76
CA PRO A 200 -0.66 -3.49 23.46
C PRO A 200 -2.07 -3.97 23.82
N SER A 201 -2.94 -3.04 24.17
CA SER A 201 -4.37 -3.30 24.27
C SER A 201 -4.97 -3.57 22.88
N PHE A 202 -6.04 -4.37 22.80
CA PHE A 202 -6.62 -4.80 21.51
C PHE A 202 -7.06 -3.63 20.60
N ASP A 203 -7.40 -2.48 21.19
CA ASP A 203 -7.82 -1.27 20.50
C ASP A 203 -6.66 -0.50 19.86
N LYS A 204 -5.41 -0.74 20.28
CA LYS A 204 -4.20 -0.26 19.59
C LYS A 204 -3.82 -1.10 18.38
N LEU A 205 -4.43 -2.28 18.22
CA LEU A 205 -4.20 -3.20 17.10
C LEU A 205 -5.19 -2.96 15.94
N ILE A 206 -5.67 -1.73 15.85
CA ILE A 206 -6.59 -1.25 14.83
C ILE A 206 -5.84 -0.25 13.95
N TYR A 207 -5.94 -0.35 12.62
CA TYR A 207 -5.11 0.45 11.71
C TYR A 207 -5.28 1.97 11.87
N PRO A 208 -4.22 2.76 11.55
CA PRO A 208 -2.87 2.37 11.19
C PRO A 208 -1.98 2.15 12.42
N ILE A 209 -1.48 0.92 12.62
CA ILE A 209 -0.63 0.57 13.76
C ILE A 209 0.74 1.21 13.61
N VAL A 210 1.07 2.11 14.54
CA VAL A 210 2.27 2.98 14.45
C VAL A 210 3.43 2.55 15.32
N ASP A 211 3.14 1.78 16.37
CA ASP A 211 4.16 1.21 17.24
C ASP A 211 4.69 -0.08 16.60
N TYR A 212 5.99 -0.35 16.75
CA TYR A 212 6.58 -1.61 16.29
C TYR A 212 5.85 -2.80 16.95
N PRO A 213 5.54 -3.89 16.21
CA PRO A 213 6.00 -4.25 14.86
C PRO A 213 5.08 -3.77 13.72
N TYR A 214 4.44 -2.60 13.86
CA TYR A 214 3.57 -1.97 12.86
C TYR A 214 2.40 -2.88 12.49
N GLY A 215 2.06 -3.00 11.20
CA GLY A 215 1.00 -3.90 10.72
C GLY A 215 1.16 -5.36 11.17
N ASN A 216 2.39 -5.84 11.43
CA ASN A 216 2.62 -7.20 11.93
C ASN A 216 2.10 -7.41 13.37
N ALA A 217 1.75 -6.34 14.10
CA ALA A 217 1.22 -6.46 15.45
C ALA A 217 -0.16 -7.14 15.46
N ALA A 218 -0.97 -6.92 14.41
CA ALA A 218 -2.24 -7.60 14.21
C ALA A 218 -2.05 -9.13 14.09
N TYR A 219 -1.01 -9.55 13.38
CA TYR A 219 -0.60 -10.95 13.25
C TYR A 219 -0.14 -11.50 14.60
N PHE A 220 0.92 -10.95 15.17
CA PHE A 220 1.57 -11.58 16.32
C PHE A 220 0.72 -11.52 17.59
N TYR A 221 0.16 -10.37 17.95
CA TYR A 221 -0.65 -10.29 19.17
C TYR A 221 -2.06 -10.87 18.95
N GLY A 222 -2.70 -10.56 17.81
CA GLY A 222 -4.03 -11.09 17.49
C GLY A 222 -4.04 -12.62 17.33
N GLY A 223 -3.06 -13.17 16.62
CA GLY A 223 -2.89 -14.60 16.44
C GLY A 223 -2.59 -15.35 17.74
N ASN A 224 -1.73 -14.81 18.62
CA ASN A 224 -1.46 -15.44 19.92
C ASN A 224 -2.67 -15.35 20.87
N PHE A 225 -3.38 -14.22 20.91
CA PHE A 225 -4.62 -14.09 21.68
C PHE A 225 -5.68 -15.10 21.22
N LEU A 226 -5.91 -15.23 19.91
CA LEU A 226 -6.86 -16.18 19.37
C LEU A 226 -6.41 -17.64 19.58
N ASN A 227 -5.10 -17.92 19.50
CA ASN A 227 -4.56 -19.23 19.85
C ASN A 227 -4.76 -19.56 21.34
N TYR A 228 -4.59 -18.56 22.23
CA TYR A 228 -4.91 -18.70 23.65
C TYR A 228 -6.39 -19.03 23.86
N LEU A 229 -7.31 -18.31 23.21
CA LEU A 229 -8.74 -18.63 23.29
C LEU A 229 -9.05 -20.04 22.80
N TYR A 230 -8.44 -20.45 21.68
CA TYR A 230 -8.60 -21.79 21.13
C TYR A 230 -8.12 -22.88 22.12
N ASN A 231 -6.93 -22.71 22.70
CA ASN A 231 -6.34 -23.73 23.58
C ASN A 231 -7.00 -23.76 24.97
N THR A 232 -7.43 -22.61 25.50
CA THR A 232 -7.99 -22.49 26.86
C THR A 232 -9.48 -22.78 26.92
N TYR A 233 -10.25 -22.31 25.92
CA TYR A 233 -11.72 -22.39 25.93
C TYR A 233 -12.27 -23.43 24.93
N GLY A 234 -11.40 -24.04 24.12
CA GLY A 234 -11.73 -25.13 23.22
C GLY A 234 -12.21 -24.67 21.84
N LYS A 235 -12.13 -25.60 20.88
CA LYS A 235 -12.51 -25.40 19.47
C LYS A 235 -13.96 -24.93 19.30
N GLU A 236 -14.91 -25.49 20.05
CA GLU A 236 -16.34 -25.18 19.89
C GLU A 236 -16.66 -23.69 20.12
N LYS A 237 -16.07 -23.09 21.16
CA LYS A 237 -16.24 -21.66 21.45
C LYS A 237 -15.53 -20.79 20.43
N PHE A 238 -14.33 -21.18 20.02
CA PHE A 238 -13.61 -20.50 18.94
C PHE A 238 -14.43 -20.47 17.65
N ASP A 239 -15.00 -21.61 17.27
CA ASP A 239 -15.82 -21.74 16.07
C ASP A 239 -17.09 -20.87 16.13
N SER A 240 -17.66 -20.76 17.33
CA SER A 240 -18.88 -19.99 17.57
C SER A 240 -18.72 -18.48 17.30
N ILE A 241 -17.50 -17.92 17.38
CA ILE A 241 -17.29 -16.48 17.13
C ILE A 241 -17.64 -16.12 15.70
N TYR A 242 -17.00 -16.75 14.71
CA TYR A 242 -17.26 -16.41 13.30
C TYR A 242 -18.64 -16.87 12.84
N ILE A 243 -19.21 -17.92 13.45
CA ILE A 243 -20.62 -18.30 13.21
C ILE A 243 -21.56 -17.21 13.72
N GLY A 244 -21.32 -16.67 14.92
CA GLY A 244 -22.10 -15.57 15.48
C GLY A 244 -22.05 -14.32 14.60
N ILE A 245 -20.83 -13.86 14.29
CA ILE A 245 -20.60 -12.67 13.44
C ILE A 245 -21.23 -12.83 12.05
N SER A 246 -21.07 -14.01 11.42
CA SER A 246 -21.64 -14.24 10.09
C SER A 246 -23.16 -14.34 10.07
N ASN A 247 -23.80 -14.54 11.23
CA ASN A 247 -25.25 -14.58 11.38
C ASN A 247 -25.87 -13.22 11.75
N ASP A 248 -25.05 -12.26 12.19
CA ASP A 248 -25.51 -10.94 12.61
C ASP A 248 -26.17 -10.19 11.46
N ILE A 249 -27.43 -9.75 11.68
CA ILE A 249 -28.20 -9.04 10.66
C ILE A 249 -27.54 -7.73 10.24
N TRP A 250 -26.73 -7.11 11.11
CA TRP A 250 -25.96 -5.93 10.77
C TRP A 250 -24.60 -5.97 11.45
N ALA A 251 -23.53 -5.76 10.70
CA ALA A 251 -22.16 -5.91 11.19
C ALA A 251 -21.69 -4.67 11.97
N PHE A 252 -22.34 -4.36 13.09
CA PHE A 252 -21.87 -3.32 13.99
C PHE A 252 -20.70 -3.82 14.86
N VAL A 253 -19.70 -2.96 15.04
CA VAL A 253 -18.57 -3.20 15.97
C VAL A 253 -19.03 -3.61 17.36
N LEU A 254 -20.10 -2.98 17.86
CA LEU A 254 -20.67 -3.33 19.17
C LEU A 254 -21.14 -4.79 19.20
N MET A 255 -21.73 -5.29 18.11
CA MET A 255 -22.14 -6.70 18.01
C MET A 255 -20.93 -7.63 18.02
N PHE A 256 -19.85 -7.29 17.30
CA PHE A 256 -18.58 -8.03 17.35
C PHE A 256 -18.07 -8.15 18.80
N VAL A 257 -17.97 -7.04 19.54
CA VAL A 257 -17.46 -7.06 20.92
C VAL A 257 -18.42 -7.81 21.86
N MET A 258 -19.73 -7.66 21.67
CA MET A 258 -20.74 -8.38 22.45
C MET A 258 -20.71 -9.89 22.23
N ASN A 259 -20.34 -10.37 21.03
CA ASN A 259 -20.22 -11.80 20.74
C ASN A 259 -19.20 -12.48 21.66
N PHE A 260 -18.10 -11.82 22.05
CA PHE A 260 -17.15 -12.38 23.02
C PHE A 260 -17.82 -12.64 24.37
N LYS A 261 -18.60 -11.68 24.88
CA LYS A 261 -19.34 -11.84 26.14
C LYS A 261 -20.36 -12.96 26.06
N ASN A 262 -21.10 -13.04 24.96
CA ASN A 262 -22.12 -14.06 24.76
C ASN A 262 -21.55 -15.48 24.66
N ILE A 263 -20.38 -15.64 24.03
CA ILE A 263 -19.79 -16.96 23.75
C ILE A 263 -18.87 -17.44 24.88
N TYR A 264 -18.04 -16.55 25.43
CA TYR A 264 -17.05 -16.89 26.45
C TYR A 264 -17.52 -16.61 27.88
N GLY A 265 -18.61 -15.86 28.05
CA GLY A 265 -19.11 -15.41 29.35
C GLY A 265 -18.31 -14.24 29.96
N LYS A 266 -17.31 -13.72 29.24
CA LYS A 266 -16.40 -12.64 29.66
C LYS A 266 -16.29 -11.59 28.57
N SER A 267 -16.12 -10.32 28.94
CA SER A 267 -15.94 -9.27 27.93
C SER A 267 -14.62 -9.47 27.17
N LEU A 268 -14.53 -8.92 25.93
CA LEU A 268 -13.27 -8.94 25.17
C LEU A 268 -12.10 -8.34 25.97
N ASN A 269 -12.36 -7.28 26.74
CA ASN A 269 -11.36 -6.65 27.59
C ASN A 269 -10.88 -7.57 28.72
N ASP A 270 -11.80 -8.30 29.37
CA ASP A 270 -11.44 -9.26 30.43
C ASP A 270 -10.59 -10.42 29.88
N LEU A 271 -11.01 -10.97 28.73
CA LEU A 271 -10.27 -12.04 28.04
C LEU A 271 -8.87 -11.58 27.61
N TRP A 272 -8.75 -10.35 27.11
CA TRP A 272 -7.46 -9.79 26.71
C TRP A 272 -6.53 -9.62 27.90
N ASN A 273 -7.03 -9.09 29.02
CA ASN A 273 -6.25 -8.93 30.25
C ASN A 273 -5.85 -10.27 30.86
N GLU A 274 -6.74 -11.26 30.84
CA GLU A 274 -6.43 -12.62 31.26
C GLU A 274 -5.30 -13.24 30.43
N TRP A 275 -5.34 -13.05 29.11
CA TRP A 275 -4.26 -13.47 28.21
C TRP A 275 -2.94 -12.74 28.48
N ILE A 276 -2.96 -11.42 28.72
CA ILE A 276 -1.75 -10.67 29.11
C ILE A 276 -1.11 -11.28 30.36
N LEU A 277 -1.91 -11.54 31.40
CA LEU A 277 -1.41 -12.13 32.65
C LEU A 277 -0.84 -13.55 32.43
N TYR A 278 -1.46 -14.32 31.54
CA TYR A 278 -0.93 -15.63 31.12
C TYR A 278 0.45 -15.50 30.47
N GLU A 279 0.62 -14.60 29.50
CA GLU A 279 1.90 -14.40 28.81
C GLU A 279 2.97 -13.78 29.72
N GLU A 280 2.60 -12.88 30.64
CA GLU A 280 3.51 -12.32 31.64
C GLU A 280 4.08 -13.42 32.55
N LYS A 281 3.24 -14.38 32.97
CA LYS A 281 3.68 -15.52 33.77
C LYS A 281 4.61 -16.44 32.99
N GLU A 282 4.28 -16.74 31.73
CA GLU A 282 5.13 -17.57 30.86
C GLU A 282 6.49 -16.90 30.61
N ALA A 283 6.53 -15.59 30.39
CA ALA A 283 7.76 -14.85 30.15
C ALA A 283 8.72 -14.83 31.35
N LEU A 284 8.20 -14.87 32.58
CA LEU A 284 9.01 -14.94 33.80
C LEU A 284 9.66 -16.30 34.01
N SER A 285 9.19 -17.37 33.35
CA SER A 285 9.78 -18.71 33.46
C SER A 285 11.10 -18.85 32.69
N TYR A 286 11.38 -17.92 31.76
CA TYR A 286 12.58 -17.94 30.92
C TYR A 286 13.80 -17.37 31.66
N GLN A 287 14.86 -18.18 31.75
CA GLN A 287 16.18 -17.73 32.20
C GLN A 287 16.94 -17.08 31.04
N GLU A 288 17.55 -15.92 31.30
CA GLU A 288 18.39 -15.19 30.35
C GLU A 288 19.85 -15.24 30.84
N ASP A 289 20.78 -15.56 29.94
CA ASP A 289 22.20 -15.41 30.23
C ASP A 289 22.52 -13.92 30.41
N ASN A 290 23.22 -13.58 31.48
CA ASN A 290 23.58 -12.20 31.77
C ASN A 290 24.87 -11.84 31.01
N TYR A 291 24.74 -11.07 29.93
CA TYR A 291 25.86 -10.52 29.16
C TYR A 291 25.95 -9.00 29.34
N GLU A 292 27.17 -8.47 29.46
CA GLU A 292 27.37 -7.02 29.41
C GLU A 292 27.30 -6.51 27.96
N TYR A 293 26.22 -5.83 27.61
CA TYR A 293 26.03 -5.28 26.26
C TYR A 293 25.85 -3.76 26.26
N GLN A 294 26.23 -3.13 25.14
CA GLN A 294 25.96 -1.74 24.84
C GLN A 294 25.03 -1.63 23.63
N LYS A 295 23.91 -0.92 23.77
CA LYS A 295 22.99 -0.57 22.67
C LYS A 295 23.60 0.58 21.84
N LEU A 296 23.81 0.36 20.55
CA LEU A 296 24.45 1.33 19.64
C LEU A 296 23.45 2.19 18.86
N THR A 297 22.21 1.70 18.67
CA THR A 297 21.18 2.42 17.93
C THR A 297 19.91 2.64 18.76
N ASN A 298 19.05 3.57 18.35
CA ASN A 298 17.70 3.73 18.90
C ASN A 298 16.73 4.03 17.76
N LEU A 299 16.67 3.10 16.81
CA LEU A 299 15.87 3.19 15.60
C LEU A 299 14.39 3.03 15.92
N GLN A 300 14.04 2.11 16.82
CA GLN A 300 12.66 1.68 17.05
C GLN A 300 11.94 1.34 15.74
N GLY A 301 12.44 0.28 15.13
CA GLY A 301 12.06 -0.10 13.79
C GLY A 301 12.67 -1.45 13.45
N ARG A 302 13.02 -1.65 12.19
CA ARG A 302 13.65 -2.87 11.71
C ARG A 302 15.01 -2.59 11.11
N VAL A 303 15.98 -3.48 11.31
CA VAL A 303 17.31 -3.39 10.68
C VAL A 303 17.43 -4.51 9.66
N SER A 304 17.46 -4.17 8.37
CA SER A 304 17.50 -5.15 7.29
C SER A 304 18.91 -5.70 7.03
N SER A 305 19.94 -4.85 7.14
CA SER A 305 21.35 -5.23 6.99
C SER A 305 22.25 -4.16 7.58
N PHE A 306 23.42 -4.55 8.07
CA PHE A 306 24.49 -3.61 8.43
C PHE A 306 25.85 -4.14 7.97
N ASP A 307 26.83 -3.23 7.89
CA ASP A 307 28.24 -3.54 7.65
C ASP A 307 29.15 -2.47 8.31
N LYS A 308 30.39 -2.83 8.66
CA LYS A 308 31.37 -1.93 9.30
C LYS A 308 32.34 -1.37 8.27
N ILE A 309 32.49 -0.04 8.27
CA ILE A 309 33.41 0.71 7.42
C ILE A 309 34.38 1.48 8.29
N GLU A 310 35.59 0.93 8.44
CA GLU A 310 36.63 1.55 9.27
C GLU A 310 36.05 1.82 10.69
N ASP A 311 35.82 3.08 11.03
CA ASP A 311 35.35 3.53 12.36
C ASP A 311 33.83 3.78 12.46
N PHE A 312 33.04 3.47 11.42
CA PHE A 312 31.60 3.69 11.42
C PHE A 312 30.84 2.50 10.83
N PHE A 313 29.51 2.46 11.01
CA PHE A 313 28.65 1.46 10.39
C PHE A 313 27.75 2.09 9.33
N VAL A 314 27.42 1.30 8.32
CA VAL A 314 26.32 1.58 7.40
C VAL A 314 25.23 0.55 7.64
N LEU A 315 23.98 1.01 7.72
CA LEU A 315 22.83 0.16 7.99
C LEU A 315 21.63 0.54 7.12
N THR A 316 20.84 -0.46 6.73
CA THR A 316 19.55 -0.29 6.07
C THR A 316 18.46 -0.57 7.09
N ALA A 317 17.49 0.34 7.23
CA ALA A 317 16.48 0.23 8.29
C ALA A 317 15.12 0.86 7.93
N GLU A 318 14.07 0.42 8.63
CA GLU A 318 12.69 0.92 8.57
C GLU A 318 12.28 1.42 9.96
N SER A 319 12.28 2.74 10.21
CA SER A 319 12.01 3.31 11.55
C SER A 319 10.93 4.41 11.55
N TYR A 320 10.15 4.47 12.63
CA TYR A 320 9.16 5.54 12.84
C TYR A 320 9.81 6.87 13.26
N LYS A 321 11.03 6.83 13.83
CA LYS A 321 11.82 8.03 14.19
C LYS A 321 12.66 8.55 13.04
N LYS A 322 13.02 7.70 12.07
CA LYS A 322 13.82 8.03 10.89
C LYS A 322 13.44 7.08 9.75
N GLU A 323 12.79 7.66 8.74
CA GLU A 323 12.61 7.26 7.32
C GLU A 323 13.10 5.86 6.88
N VAL A 324 12.38 5.18 5.99
CA VAL A 324 12.91 3.93 5.39
C VAL A 324 14.11 4.29 4.52
N GLY A 325 15.29 3.80 4.86
CA GLY A 325 16.50 4.36 4.29
C GLY A 325 17.83 3.66 4.59
N LEU A 326 18.86 4.24 3.98
CA LEU A 326 20.27 3.92 4.19
C LEU A 326 20.84 4.91 5.20
N PHE A 327 21.53 4.42 6.22
CA PHE A 327 22.00 5.21 7.35
C PHE A 327 23.47 5.00 7.63
N LYS A 328 24.11 6.05 8.15
CA LYS A 328 25.45 6.02 8.76
C LYS A 328 25.34 6.13 10.27
N LEU A 329 25.95 5.20 10.99
CA LEU A 329 26.13 5.25 12.44
C LEU A 329 27.60 5.57 12.73
N ASP A 330 27.87 6.76 13.28
CA ASP A 330 29.23 7.17 13.62
C ASP A 330 29.73 6.55 14.94
N LYS A 331 31.02 6.77 15.25
CA LYS A 331 31.69 6.31 16.47
C LYS A 331 31.08 6.82 17.78
N ASN A 332 30.27 7.89 17.73
CA ASN A 332 29.58 8.47 18.88
C ASN A 332 28.13 7.95 18.97
N ASN A 333 27.80 6.88 18.25
CA ASN A 333 26.48 6.28 18.17
C ASN A 333 25.40 7.21 17.58
N LYS A 334 25.79 8.18 16.76
CA LYS A 334 24.84 9.08 16.07
C LYS A 334 24.46 8.52 14.71
N VAL A 335 23.17 8.29 14.53
CA VAL A 335 22.57 7.82 13.25
C VAL A 335 22.22 9.01 12.35
N LYS A 336 22.79 9.04 11.13
CA LYS A 336 22.51 10.01 10.06
C LYS A 336 21.94 9.31 8.83
N LEU A 337 20.86 9.84 8.26
CA LEU A 337 20.30 9.37 6.99
C LEU A 337 21.23 9.75 5.82
N LEU A 338 21.48 8.79 4.93
CA LEU A 338 22.23 8.97 3.68
C LEU A 338 21.30 9.05 2.48
N GLU A 339 20.35 8.12 2.36
CA GLU A 339 19.44 8.01 1.20
C GLU A 339 18.09 7.40 1.64
N ILE A 340 16.99 7.82 1.02
CA ILE A 340 15.63 7.30 1.28
C ILE A 340 15.30 6.20 0.28
N GLY A 341 14.74 5.09 0.74
CA GLY A 341 14.29 4.00 -0.13
C GLY A 341 14.24 2.65 0.57
N TYR A 342 13.58 1.68 -0.08
CA TYR A 342 13.52 0.30 0.39
C TYR A 342 14.78 -0.46 -0.03
N PHE A 343 15.72 -0.55 0.92
CA PHE A 343 17.00 -1.22 0.72
C PHE A 343 17.01 -2.59 1.40
N GLY A 344 17.47 -3.61 0.67
CA GLY A 344 17.58 -4.97 1.18
C GLY A 344 18.86 -5.16 1.98
N ASN A 345 19.98 -5.24 1.26
CA ASN A 345 21.29 -5.56 1.78
C ASN A 345 22.31 -4.45 1.47
N VAL A 346 23.31 -4.27 2.34
CA VAL A 346 24.46 -3.38 2.13
C VAL A 346 25.76 -4.13 2.39
N SER A 347 26.81 -3.79 1.63
CA SER A 347 28.16 -4.31 1.75
C SER A 347 29.19 -3.22 1.49
N LYS A 348 30.26 -3.20 2.30
CA LYS A 348 31.50 -2.46 2.01
C LYS A 348 32.18 -3.07 0.79
N THR A 349 32.91 -2.24 0.04
CA THR A 349 33.84 -2.68 -1.01
C THR A 349 35.29 -2.40 -0.59
N ASN A 350 36.25 -2.95 -1.32
CA ASN A 350 37.67 -2.60 -1.12
C ASN A 350 37.99 -1.15 -1.51
N GLN A 351 37.09 -0.47 -2.25
CA GLN A 351 37.21 0.95 -2.56
C GLN A 351 36.63 1.78 -1.41
N LYS A 352 37.48 2.55 -0.71
CA LYS A 352 37.11 3.26 0.54
C LYS A 352 35.89 4.17 0.44
N ASP A 353 35.68 4.79 -0.71
CA ASP A 353 34.60 5.77 -0.92
C ASP A 353 33.28 5.12 -1.40
N TYR A 354 33.25 3.82 -1.63
CA TYR A 354 32.11 3.13 -2.23
C TYR A 354 31.53 2.04 -1.33
N ILE A 355 30.21 2.06 -1.24
CA ILE A 355 29.40 0.95 -0.75
C ILE A 355 28.52 0.43 -1.88
N VAL A 356 28.14 -0.83 -1.77
CA VAL A 356 27.19 -1.48 -2.66
C VAL A 356 25.98 -1.93 -1.86
N PHE A 357 24.80 -1.77 -2.42
CA PHE A 357 23.55 -2.14 -1.76
C PHE A 357 22.50 -2.60 -2.76
N THR A 358 21.48 -3.31 -2.28
CA THR A 358 20.34 -3.74 -3.08
C THR A 358 19.13 -2.86 -2.80
N LYS A 359 18.44 -2.42 -3.86
CA LYS A 359 17.31 -1.49 -3.79
C LYS A 359 16.14 -2.03 -4.59
N LEU A 360 14.97 -2.05 -3.97
CA LEU A 360 13.74 -2.44 -4.64
C LEU A 360 13.34 -1.35 -5.66
N THR A 361 13.25 -1.73 -6.92
CA THR A 361 13.11 -0.80 -8.06
C THR A 361 11.85 -1.09 -8.85
N LYS A 362 10.96 -0.10 -8.99
CA LYS A 362 9.73 -0.18 -9.80
C LYS A 362 10.03 0.16 -11.27
N TYR A 363 9.50 -0.62 -12.20
CA TYR A 363 9.65 -0.46 -13.65
C TYR A 363 8.35 -0.01 -14.34
N PRO A 364 8.45 0.49 -15.59
CA PRO A 364 7.27 0.90 -16.37
C PRO A 364 6.23 -0.16 -16.62
N ASP A 365 6.61 -1.43 -16.59
CA ASP A 365 5.71 -2.56 -16.80
C ASP A 365 5.11 -3.10 -15.47
N ASP A 366 5.08 -2.30 -14.40
CA ASP A 366 4.59 -2.65 -13.05
C ASP A 366 5.35 -3.82 -12.38
N PHE A 367 6.57 -4.11 -12.87
CA PHE A 367 7.50 -5.02 -12.20
C PHE A 367 8.28 -4.29 -11.11
N THR A 368 8.58 -4.98 -10.02
CA THR A 368 9.30 -4.43 -8.88
C THR A 368 10.36 -5.43 -8.42
N TYR A 369 11.62 -5.18 -8.78
CA TYR A 369 12.72 -6.13 -8.52
C TYR A 369 13.85 -5.48 -7.73
N TYR A 370 14.59 -6.28 -6.97
CA TYR A 370 15.83 -5.83 -6.37
C TYR A 370 16.91 -5.73 -7.44
N ASP A 371 17.56 -4.58 -7.50
CA ASP A 371 18.77 -4.38 -8.28
C ASP A 371 19.91 -3.89 -7.40
N LEU A 372 21.11 -4.05 -7.92
CA LEU A 372 22.34 -3.62 -7.28
C LEU A 372 22.67 -2.17 -7.64
N TYR A 373 23.09 -1.42 -6.64
CA TYR A 373 23.49 -0.03 -6.74
C TYR A 373 24.80 0.20 -6.00
N SER A 374 25.60 1.16 -6.46
CA SER A 374 26.72 1.73 -5.71
C SER A 374 26.37 3.12 -5.19
N PHE A 375 26.92 3.48 -4.04
CA PHE A 375 26.84 4.84 -3.49
C PHE A 375 28.23 5.35 -3.18
N ASN A 376 28.54 6.55 -3.67
CA ASN A 376 29.78 7.24 -3.31
C ASN A 376 29.56 8.07 -2.03
N LEU A 377 30.27 7.71 -0.96
CA LEU A 377 30.13 8.32 0.36
C LEU A 377 30.62 9.78 0.45
N LYS A 378 31.39 10.25 -0.54
CA LYS A 378 31.88 11.64 -0.63
C LYS A 378 30.96 12.53 -1.46
N THR A 379 30.56 12.06 -2.65
CA THR A 379 29.75 12.86 -3.59
C THR A 379 28.25 12.66 -3.40
N PHE A 380 27.82 11.66 -2.62
CA PHE A 380 26.42 11.27 -2.44
C PHE A 380 25.74 10.86 -3.76
N ILE A 381 26.52 10.41 -4.74
CA ILE A 381 26.01 9.95 -6.03
C ILE A 381 25.67 8.45 -5.93
N GLU A 382 24.40 8.13 -6.17
CA GLU A 382 23.89 6.78 -6.40
C GLU A 382 24.09 6.38 -7.87
N THR A 383 24.60 5.18 -8.14
CA THR A 383 24.69 4.61 -9.50
C THR A 383 24.11 3.21 -9.54
N ARG A 384 23.24 2.94 -10.51
CA ARG A 384 22.66 1.62 -10.72
C ARG A 384 23.64 0.70 -11.47
N LEU A 385 23.85 -0.50 -10.95
CA LEU A 385 24.79 -1.48 -11.50
C LEU A 385 24.10 -2.61 -12.28
N THR A 386 22.85 -2.96 -11.94
CA THR A 386 22.10 -4.04 -12.60
C THR A 386 20.70 -3.57 -13.02
N LYS A 387 20.08 -4.27 -13.99
CA LYS A 387 18.71 -4.00 -14.45
C LYS A 387 17.94 -5.33 -14.64
N LYS A 388 16.89 -5.53 -13.85
CA LYS A 388 15.98 -6.68 -13.86
C LYS A 388 16.71 -7.99 -13.57
N GLU A 389 17.79 -7.90 -12.80
CA GLU A 389 18.62 -9.05 -12.48
C GLU A 389 18.27 -9.68 -11.14
N ARG A 390 17.38 -9.05 -10.36
CA ARG A 390 16.80 -9.61 -9.14
C ARG A 390 17.89 -9.98 -8.15
N ILE A 391 18.80 -9.06 -7.85
CA ILE A 391 19.93 -9.28 -6.95
C ILE A 391 19.49 -8.90 -5.52
N GLN A 392 19.17 -9.88 -4.68
CA GLN A 392 18.70 -9.61 -3.31
C GLN A 392 19.86 -9.43 -2.33
N TYR A 393 20.97 -10.15 -2.51
CA TYR A 393 22.15 -10.07 -1.65
C TYR A 393 23.43 -9.84 -2.46
N ALA A 394 24.33 -9.04 -1.90
CA ALA A 394 25.66 -8.80 -2.41
C ALA A 394 26.67 -8.70 -1.27
N CYS A 395 27.84 -9.32 -1.44
CA CYS A 395 28.93 -9.23 -0.47
C CYS A 395 30.26 -9.08 -1.20
N PHE A 396 31.13 -8.16 -0.76
CA PHE A 396 32.41 -7.87 -1.39
C PHE A 396 33.57 -8.00 -0.40
N ALA A 397 34.71 -8.46 -0.91
CA ALA A 397 35.94 -8.61 -0.17
C ALA A 397 36.54 -7.24 0.19
N LYS A 398 37.28 -7.20 1.29
CA LYS A 398 37.89 -5.96 1.79
C LYS A 398 39.22 -5.64 1.10
N ASN A 399 39.95 -6.65 0.63
CA ASN A 399 41.31 -6.46 0.08
C ASN A 399 41.37 -6.57 -1.46
N LYS A 400 40.32 -7.07 -2.12
CA LYS A 400 40.27 -7.26 -3.58
C LYS A 400 38.96 -6.78 -4.18
N ASN A 401 38.96 -6.44 -5.48
CA ASN A 401 37.77 -6.12 -6.26
C ASN A 401 36.93 -7.37 -6.55
N ALA A 402 36.68 -8.23 -5.56
CA ALA A 402 35.97 -9.50 -5.69
C ALA A 402 34.72 -9.51 -4.81
N GLY A 403 33.65 -10.11 -5.28
CA GLY A 403 32.40 -10.24 -4.54
C GLY A 403 31.50 -11.35 -5.06
N ILE A 404 30.39 -11.55 -4.36
CA ILE A 404 29.35 -12.52 -4.67
C ILE A 404 28.01 -11.82 -4.71
N LEU A 405 27.21 -12.15 -5.72
CA LEU A 405 25.82 -11.73 -5.85
C LEU A 405 24.90 -12.95 -5.81
N VAL A 406 23.76 -12.80 -5.14
CA VAL A 406 22.72 -13.84 -5.05
C VAL A 406 21.44 -13.32 -5.69
N SER A 407 20.87 -14.14 -6.57
CA SER A 407 19.53 -13.95 -7.13
C SER A 407 18.66 -15.16 -6.82
N ASN A 408 17.64 -15.00 -5.99
CA ASN A 408 16.69 -16.04 -5.61
C ASN A 408 15.48 -16.03 -6.56
N ASP A 409 15.70 -16.49 -7.80
CA ASP A 409 14.65 -16.71 -8.81
C ASP A 409 13.70 -17.84 -8.36
N ILE A 410 12.43 -17.81 -8.79
CA ILE A 410 11.44 -18.82 -8.41
C ILE A 410 11.89 -20.23 -8.80
N VAL A 411 12.44 -20.39 -10.01
CA VAL A 411 12.83 -21.70 -10.51
C VAL A 411 14.02 -22.22 -9.73
N ARG A 412 15.05 -21.39 -9.57
CA ARG A 412 16.28 -21.78 -8.88
C ARG A 412 17.12 -20.56 -8.50
N PRO A 413 17.74 -20.54 -7.31
CA PRO A 413 18.71 -19.50 -6.99
C PRO A 413 19.91 -19.51 -7.95
N LYS A 414 20.50 -18.34 -8.14
CA LYS A 414 21.70 -18.11 -8.96
C LYS A 414 22.74 -17.43 -8.09
N LEU A 415 23.97 -17.92 -8.18
CA LEU A 415 25.13 -17.36 -7.51
C LEU A 415 26.09 -16.80 -8.55
N PHE A 416 26.52 -15.56 -8.41
CA PHE A 416 27.45 -14.93 -9.34
C PHE A 416 28.73 -14.51 -8.63
N ARG A 417 29.88 -14.85 -9.19
CA ARG A 417 31.14 -14.16 -8.88
C ARG A 417 31.10 -12.80 -9.54
N ALA A 418 31.42 -11.75 -8.82
CA ALA A 418 31.43 -10.39 -9.33
C ALA A 418 32.74 -9.67 -9.06
N ASN A 419 33.13 -8.76 -9.95
CA ASN A 419 34.19 -7.80 -9.72
C ASN A 419 33.64 -6.38 -9.81
N PHE A 420 33.89 -5.57 -8.80
CA PHE A 420 33.45 -4.17 -8.75
C PHE A 420 34.63 -3.23 -9.00
N ASN A 421 34.50 -2.39 -10.02
CA ASN A 421 35.47 -1.36 -10.39
C ASN A 421 34.72 -0.03 -10.58
N THR A 422 34.69 0.82 -9.55
CA THR A 422 34.26 2.23 -9.62
C THR A 422 32.99 2.46 -10.47
N ASN A 423 31.82 2.11 -9.92
CA ASN A 423 30.49 2.17 -10.58
C ASN A 423 30.28 1.21 -11.76
N LYS A 424 31.19 0.26 -11.99
CA LYS A 424 30.97 -0.85 -12.92
C LYS A 424 31.08 -2.18 -12.21
N ILE A 425 30.27 -3.14 -12.65
CA ILE A 425 30.31 -4.51 -12.17
C ILE A 425 30.42 -5.47 -13.36
N THR A 426 31.32 -6.45 -13.25
CA THR A 426 31.33 -7.64 -14.11
C THR A 426 30.94 -8.85 -13.29
N LYS A 427 30.26 -9.82 -13.89
CA LYS A 427 29.81 -11.01 -13.18
C LYS A 427 29.87 -12.29 -14.03
N LYS A 428 30.09 -13.42 -13.37
CA LYS A 428 30.09 -14.78 -13.95
C LYS A 428 29.22 -15.69 -13.09
N LEU A 429 28.33 -16.47 -13.73
CA LEU A 429 27.47 -17.43 -13.03
C LEU A 429 28.31 -18.61 -12.49
N ILE A 430 28.01 -19.04 -11.27
CA ILE A 430 28.60 -20.20 -10.62
C ILE A 430 27.57 -21.34 -10.61
N ASN A 431 28.03 -22.55 -10.92
CA ASN A 431 27.19 -23.73 -10.83
C ASN A 431 27.00 -24.12 -9.36
N ILE A 432 25.74 -24.14 -8.91
CA ILE A 432 25.37 -24.59 -7.57
C ILE A 432 24.82 -26.04 -7.63
N PRO A 433 24.79 -26.77 -6.51
CA PRO A 433 24.10 -28.07 -6.40
C PRO A 433 22.58 -27.99 -6.67
N GLN A 434 21.97 -29.06 -7.20
CA GLN A 434 20.57 -29.07 -7.70
C GLN A 434 19.52 -29.07 -6.59
N GLU A 435 19.89 -29.52 -5.41
CA GLU A 435 19.08 -29.59 -4.20
C GLU A 435 18.85 -28.23 -3.55
N ILE A 436 19.68 -27.23 -3.86
CA ILE A 436 19.57 -25.87 -3.30
C ILE A 436 18.39 -25.13 -3.92
N THR A 437 17.44 -24.73 -3.06
CA THR A 437 16.19 -24.05 -3.45
C THR A 437 16.17 -22.57 -3.09
N PHE A 438 17.03 -22.13 -2.17
CA PHE A 438 17.20 -20.74 -1.74
C PHE A 438 18.60 -20.51 -1.14
N ILE A 439 19.17 -19.31 -1.32
CA ILE A 439 20.48 -18.91 -0.75
C ILE A 439 20.31 -17.63 0.07
N GLN A 440 20.79 -17.63 1.32
CA GLN A 440 20.81 -16.46 2.21
C GLN A 440 21.97 -15.49 1.88
N LYS A 441 22.05 -14.37 2.61
CA LYS A 441 23.17 -13.43 2.51
C LYS A 441 24.50 -14.18 2.73
N PRO A 442 25.43 -14.17 1.75
CA PRO A 442 26.73 -14.81 1.88
C PRO A 442 27.72 -13.92 2.65
N SER A 443 28.80 -14.53 3.12
CA SER A 443 29.99 -13.87 3.66
C SER A 443 31.20 -14.24 2.82
N ILE A 444 32.03 -13.27 2.47
CA ILE A 444 33.31 -13.47 1.75
C ILE A 444 34.47 -13.13 2.67
N ASN A 445 35.54 -13.91 2.63
CA ASN A 445 36.75 -13.61 3.41
C ASN A 445 37.43 -12.34 2.88
N ASN A 446 38.31 -11.75 3.70
CA ASN A 446 38.97 -10.48 3.36
C ASN A 446 39.77 -10.57 2.05
N GLU A 447 40.36 -11.74 1.77
CA GLU A 447 41.18 -12.03 0.59
C GLU A 447 40.39 -12.31 -0.69
N GLY A 448 39.06 -12.46 -0.60
CA GLY A 448 38.20 -12.74 -1.76
C GLY A 448 38.47 -14.09 -2.41
N THR A 449 38.86 -15.10 -1.63
CA THR A 449 39.17 -16.46 -2.09
C THR A 449 38.14 -17.50 -1.65
N LYS A 450 37.47 -17.28 -0.51
CA LYS A 450 36.48 -18.20 0.07
C LYS A 450 35.19 -17.47 0.39
N VAL A 451 34.07 -18.17 0.24
CA VAL A 451 32.72 -17.66 0.50
C VAL A 451 31.98 -18.68 1.36
N LEU A 452 31.37 -18.20 2.45
CA LEU A 452 30.41 -18.97 3.24
C LEU A 452 29.00 -18.51 2.91
N PHE A 453 28.08 -19.45 2.80
CA PHE A 453 26.66 -19.13 2.67
C PHE A 453 25.80 -20.23 3.27
N SER A 454 24.65 -19.82 3.80
CA SER A 454 23.60 -20.76 4.19
C SER A 454 22.61 -20.90 3.03
N ALA A 455 22.19 -22.14 2.76
CA ALA A 455 21.22 -22.43 1.72
C ALA A 455 20.18 -23.44 2.21
N LYS A 456 18.95 -23.25 1.74
CA LYS A 456 17.84 -24.18 2.01
C LYS A 456 17.85 -25.27 0.95
N THR A 457 17.76 -26.52 1.39
CA THR A 457 17.62 -27.68 0.50
C THR A 457 16.14 -28.05 0.31
N LYS A 458 15.85 -29.06 -0.51
CA LYS A 458 14.49 -29.62 -0.66
C LYS A 458 13.90 -30.17 0.65
N ASP A 459 14.78 -30.51 1.58
CA ASP A 459 14.50 -31.06 2.91
C ASP A 459 13.97 -29.98 3.87
N GLY A 460 14.01 -28.70 3.48
CA GLY A 460 13.46 -27.57 4.23
C GLY A 460 14.39 -26.98 5.29
N VAL A 461 15.61 -27.49 5.43
CA VAL A 461 16.59 -27.07 6.44
C VAL A 461 17.66 -26.18 5.84
N PHE A 462 18.15 -25.20 6.62
CA PHE A 462 19.29 -24.37 6.28
C PHE A 462 20.60 -25.07 6.62
N LYS A 463 21.40 -25.36 5.59
CA LYS A 463 22.74 -25.96 5.70
C LYS A 463 23.80 -24.95 5.31
N ILE A 464 24.99 -25.06 5.89
CA ILE A 464 26.11 -24.17 5.61
C ILE A 464 27.00 -24.78 4.52
N TYR A 465 27.36 -23.96 3.54
CA TYR A 465 28.24 -24.30 2.43
C TYR A 465 29.43 -23.35 2.36
N GLN A 466 30.57 -23.88 1.91
CA GLN A 466 31.75 -23.11 1.53
C GLN A 466 31.99 -23.23 0.03
N LEU A 467 32.25 -22.10 -0.61
CA LEU A 467 32.67 -21.99 -2.01
C LEU A 467 34.12 -21.48 -2.05
N ASP A 468 34.98 -22.22 -2.74
CA ASP A 468 36.32 -21.76 -3.12
C ASP A 468 36.25 -21.03 -4.47
N LEU A 469 36.63 -19.76 -4.50
CA LEU A 469 36.55 -18.92 -5.71
C LEU A 469 37.67 -19.16 -6.72
N ASN A 470 38.72 -19.88 -6.35
CA ASN A 470 39.80 -20.25 -7.26
C ASN A 470 39.43 -21.50 -8.06
N THR A 471 38.77 -22.47 -7.40
CA THR A 471 38.38 -23.76 -8.01
C THR A 471 36.91 -23.83 -8.42
N GLU A 472 36.07 -22.90 -7.95
CA GLU A 472 34.61 -22.91 -8.07
C GLU A 472 33.94 -24.15 -7.44
N LYS A 473 34.64 -24.83 -6.52
CA LYS A 473 34.13 -26.00 -5.80
C LYS A 473 33.29 -25.56 -4.59
N ILE A 474 32.11 -26.19 -4.43
CA ILE A 474 31.21 -26.00 -3.29
C ILE A 474 31.26 -27.25 -2.39
N THR A 475 31.44 -27.05 -1.09
CA THR A 475 31.47 -28.11 -0.06
C THR A 475 30.48 -27.80 1.07
N GLN A 476 29.68 -28.78 1.49
CA GLN A 476 28.76 -28.67 2.62
C GLN A 476 29.46 -28.99 3.94
N PHE A 477 29.07 -28.33 5.03
CA PHE A 477 29.39 -28.74 6.39
C PHE A 477 28.29 -29.66 6.91
N GLU A 478 28.51 -30.98 6.91
CA GLU A 478 27.50 -31.99 7.28
C GLU A 478 27.06 -31.91 8.76
N ASP A 479 27.95 -31.46 9.64
CA ASP A 479 27.75 -31.46 11.09
C ASP A 479 27.03 -30.19 11.61
N ILE A 480 26.61 -29.28 10.72
CA ILE A 480 26.12 -27.94 11.10
C ILE A 480 24.85 -27.54 10.33
N GLU A 481 23.79 -27.27 11.08
CA GLU A 481 22.59 -26.56 10.61
C GLU A 481 22.62 -25.13 11.14
N GLY A 482 22.41 -24.14 10.27
CA GLY A 482 22.57 -22.76 10.65
C GLY A 482 22.34 -21.74 9.54
N GLU A 483 22.10 -20.51 9.97
CA GLU A 483 21.78 -19.36 9.14
C GLU A 483 22.88 -18.30 9.18
N LEU A 484 22.95 -17.51 8.11
CA LEU A 484 23.78 -16.29 8.01
C LEU A 484 25.23 -16.46 8.51
N PRO A 485 26.00 -17.41 7.96
CA PRO A 485 27.38 -17.63 8.38
C PRO A 485 28.25 -16.42 8.03
N GLN A 486 29.15 -16.06 8.94
CA GLN A 486 30.08 -14.95 8.77
C GLN A 486 31.50 -15.32 9.20
N PHE A 487 32.47 -15.11 8.30
CA PHE A 487 33.89 -15.27 8.62
C PHE A 487 34.32 -14.39 9.80
N ILE A 488 35.06 -15.00 10.73
CA ILE A 488 35.81 -14.31 11.79
C ILE A 488 37.27 -14.19 11.34
N ASP A 489 37.84 -15.31 10.89
CA ASP A 489 39.16 -15.41 10.27
C ASP A 489 39.16 -16.52 9.19
N GLU A 490 40.33 -16.92 8.68
CA GLU A 490 40.44 -17.95 7.63
C GLU A 490 40.05 -19.37 8.08
N ASN A 491 40.04 -19.63 9.39
CA ASN A 491 39.75 -20.93 10.01
C ASN A 491 38.42 -20.92 10.80
N LYS A 492 37.94 -19.75 11.24
CA LYS A 492 36.76 -19.61 12.10
C LYS A 492 35.65 -18.82 11.46
N PHE A 493 34.42 -19.25 11.69
CA PHE A 493 33.23 -18.48 11.32
C PHE A 493 32.17 -18.54 12.42
N SER A 494 31.30 -17.53 12.44
CA SER A 494 30.11 -17.49 13.28
C SER A 494 28.87 -17.81 12.46
N TYR A 495 27.82 -18.35 13.09
CA TYR A 495 26.54 -18.59 12.46
C TYR A 495 25.40 -18.57 13.49
N ILE A 496 24.18 -18.31 13.03
CA ILE A 496 22.98 -18.29 13.88
C ILE A 496 22.36 -19.69 13.86
N GLY A 497 22.16 -20.27 15.04
CA GLY A 497 21.52 -21.57 15.21
C GLY A 497 20.47 -21.51 16.32
N THR A 498 19.58 -22.49 16.35
CA THR A 498 18.58 -22.59 17.42
C THR A 498 19.15 -23.36 18.61
N ASP A 499 19.05 -22.76 19.80
CA ASP A 499 19.38 -23.37 21.08
C ASP A 499 18.11 -23.40 21.94
N ASN A 500 17.57 -24.61 22.15
CA ASN A 500 16.28 -24.85 22.78
C ASN A 500 15.14 -24.05 22.11
N SER A 501 14.76 -22.92 22.72
CA SER A 501 13.66 -22.04 22.34
C SER A 501 14.11 -20.62 21.97
N THR A 502 15.41 -20.43 21.75
CA THR A 502 16.03 -19.12 21.43
C THR A 502 17.04 -19.26 20.31
N ASP A 503 17.14 -18.24 19.46
CA ASP A 503 18.22 -18.19 18.48
C ASP A 503 19.49 -17.68 19.16
N SER A 504 20.59 -18.39 18.95
CA SER A 504 21.90 -18.12 19.56
C SER A 504 22.97 -18.03 18.47
N LEU A 505 24.05 -17.30 18.78
CA LEU A 505 25.22 -17.19 17.93
C LEU A 505 26.25 -18.23 18.35
N PHE A 506 26.71 -19.00 17.37
CA PHE A 506 27.74 -20.02 17.53
C PHE A 506 29.00 -19.63 16.78
N GLU A 507 30.16 -20.00 17.31
CA GLU A 507 31.47 -19.92 16.66
C GLU A 507 31.96 -21.34 16.34
N TYR A 508 32.26 -21.59 15.07
CA TYR A 508 32.77 -22.86 14.58
C TYR A 508 34.23 -22.75 14.12
N ILE A 509 35.06 -23.69 14.56
CA ILE A 509 36.48 -23.80 14.19
C ILE A 509 36.63 -24.93 13.17
N GLN A 510 37.08 -24.64 11.96
CA GLN A 510 37.10 -25.61 10.86
C GLN A 510 38.09 -26.77 11.09
N ASP A 511 39.30 -26.48 11.56
CA ASP A 511 40.34 -27.50 11.74
C ASP A 511 40.01 -28.52 12.86
N THR A 512 39.48 -28.05 13.99
CA THR A 512 39.16 -28.90 15.15
C THR A 512 37.73 -29.44 15.13
N LYS A 513 36.86 -28.89 14.27
CA LYS A 513 35.41 -29.13 14.24
C LYS A 513 34.70 -28.82 15.56
N GLU A 514 35.27 -27.93 16.36
CA GLU A 514 34.67 -27.48 17.62
C GLU A 514 33.64 -26.38 17.37
N ASN A 515 32.60 -26.37 18.21
CA ASN A 515 31.52 -25.41 18.14
C ASN A 515 31.24 -24.82 19.52
N PHE A 516 31.19 -23.49 19.62
CA PHE A 516 31.02 -22.77 20.88
C PHE A 516 29.82 -21.83 20.81
N ARG A 517 28.96 -21.84 21.83
CA ARG A 517 27.95 -20.78 21.96
C ARG A 517 28.64 -19.53 22.48
N ILE A 518 28.56 -18.45 21.72
CA ILE A 518 29.21 -17.17 22.04
C ILE A 518 28.24 -16.07 22.43
N LEU A 519 26.96 -16.22 22.08
CA LEU A 519 25.89 -15.31 22.50
C LEU A 519 24.56 -16.04 22.51
N SER A 520 23.80 -15.91 23.58
CA SER A 520 22.36 -16.23 23.60
C SER A 520 21.57 -14.92 23.79
N SER A 521 20.33 -14.90 23.33
CA SER A 521 19.48 -13.71 23.45
C SER A 521 18.08 -14.09 23.90
N PHE A 522 17.51 -13.26 24.79
CA PHE A 522 16.09 -13.28 25.10
C PHE A 522 15.23 -12.73 23.94
N GLY A 523 15.83 -11.97 23.03
CA GLY A 523 15.24 -11.58 21.75
C GLY A 523 15.54 -12.57 20.63
N ASN A 524 15.34 -12.13 19.39
CA ASN A 524 15.76 -12.84 18.19
C ASN A 524 17.02 -12.18 17.62
N ILE A 525 18.09 -12.96 17.39
CA ILE A 525 19.29 -12.49 16.72
C ILE A 525 19.06 -12.59 15.21
N ASN A 526 18.90 -11.45 14.54
CA ASN A 526 18.61 -11.41 13.11
C ASN A 526 19.86 -11.41 12.21
N SER A 527 20.98 -10.88 12.73
CA SER A 527 22.26 -10.78 12.05
C SER A 527 23.33 -10.51 13.10
N ALA A 528 24.52 -11.08 12.94
CA ALA A 528 25.64 -10.83 13.83
C ALA A 528 26.97 -10.91 13.08
N MET A 529 27.97 -10.20 13.60
CA MET A 529 29.33 -10.13 13.09
C MET A 529 30.32 -10.09 14.25
N VAL A 530 31.37 -10.90 14.19
CA VAL A 530 32.46 -10.89 15.19
C VAL A 530 33.68 -10.17 14.61
N ILE A 531 34.17 -9.12 15.28
CA ILE A 531 35.37 -8.37 14.92
C ILE A 531 36.14 -8.03 16.19
N ASP A 532 37.44 -8.31 16.22
CA ASP A 532 38.36 -7.94 17.31
C ASP A 532 37.80 -8.34 18.70
N GLU A 533 37.40 -9.61 18.85
CA GLU A 533 36.79 -10.19 20.08
C GLU A 533 35.46 -9.55 20.53
N LYS A 534 34.87 -8.66 19.71
CA LYS A 534 33.56 -8.07 19.95
C LYS A 534 32.52 -8.65 19.01
N ILE A 535 31.32 -8.86 19.54
CA ILE A 535 30.16 -9.31 18.79
C ILE A 535 29.27 -8.11 18.54
N TYR A 536 29.08 -7.75 17.27
CA TYR A 536 28.10 -6.77 16.82
C TYR A 536 26.88 -7.50 16.29
N TYR A 537 25.71 -7.27 16.87
CA TYR A 537 24.52 -8.04 16.51
C TYR A 537 23.25 -7.22 16.53
N VAL A 538 22.34 -7.55 15.62
CA VAL A 538 20.98 -7.01 15.60
C VAL A 538 20.12 -7.91 16.45
N ASN A 539 19.55 -7.34 17.51
CA ASN A 539 18.66 -8.04 18.41
C ASN A 539 17.29 -7.38 18.44
N GLN A 540 16.24 -8.20 18.56
CA GLN A 540 14.88 -7.71 18.75
C GLN A 540 14.66 -7.21 20.19
N THR A 541 14.08 -6.02 20.31
CA THR A 541 13.62 -5.43 21.57
C THR A 541 12.12 -5.12 21.49
N VAL A 542 11.54 -4.71 22.61
CA VAL A 542 10.11 -4.34 22.67
C VAL A 542 9.74 -3.14 21.78
N ASP A 543 10.68 -2.24 21.52
CA ASP A 543 10.44 -1.04 20.71
C ASP A 543 10.93 -1.24 19.25
N GLY A 544 11.51 -2.39 18.91
CA GLY A 544 12.08 -2.68 17.57
C GLY A 544 13.43 -3.40 17.61
N GLU A 545 14.01 -3.60 16.43
CA GLU A 545 15.33 -4.19 16.23
C GLU A 545 16.42 -3.12 16.33
N GLU A 546 17.50 -3.44 17.04
CA GLU A 546 18.57 -2.51 17.35
C GLU A 546 19.93 -3.21 17.23
N LEU A 547 20.97 -2.43 16.90
CA LEU A 547 22.34 -2.90 16.87
C LEU A 547 22.96 -2.81 18.28
N PHE A 548 23.55 -3.90 18.73
CA PHE A 548 24.22 -4.03 20.02
C PHE A 548 25.69 -4.43 19.82
N VAL A 549 26.49 -4.19 20.85
CA VAL A 549 27.84 -4.74 20.97
C VAL A 549 28.03 -5.39 22.35
N THR A 550 28.69 -6.54 22.38
CA THR A 550 29.11 -7.26 23.59
C THR A 550 30.50 -7.88 23.38
N ASN A 551 31.16 -8.28 24.46
CA ASN A 551 32.39 -9.08 24.37
C ASN A 551 32.07 -10.53 23.99
N ASN A 552 33.02 -11.21 23.35
CA ASN A 552 32.90 -12.62 22.97
C ASN A 552 33.16 -13.53 24.19
N ASP A 553 32.10 -13.85 24.93
CA ASP A 553 32.15 -14.77 26.07
C ASP A 553 31.87 -16.21 25.62
N LYS A 554 32.94 -16.99 25.43
CA LYS A 554 32.84 -18.37 24.97
C LYS A 554 32.32 -19.28 26.08
N LYS A 555 31.17 -19.92 25.86
CA LYS A 555 30.69 -21.03 26.68
C LYS A 555 30.73 -22.33 25.87
N ILE A 556 31.37 -23.36 26.42
CA ILE A 556 31.37 -24.71 25.82
C ILE A 556 29.97 -25.28 25.97
N ILE A 557 29.31 -25.53 24.84
CA ILE A 557 28.00 -26.15 24.77
C ILE A 557 28.03 -27.11 23.57
N GLY A 558 27.32 -28.23 23.68
CA GLY A 558 27.20 -29.20 22.59
C GLY A 558 26.61 -28.56 21.32
N LEU A 559 26.76 -29.25 20.20
CA LEU A 559 26.19 -28.84 18.91
C LEU A 559 24.70 -28.50 19.08
N PRO A 560 24.20 -27.46 18.38
CA PRO A 560 22.77 -27.14 18.38
C PRO A 560 21.96 -28.39 18.03
N GLN A 561 20.78 -28.55 18.65
CA GLN A 561 19.92 -29.70 18.35
C GLN A 561 19.56 -29.68 16.86
N VAL A 562 20.02 -30.70 16.14
CA VAL A 562 19.58 -30.97 14.77
C VAL A 562 18.07 -31.16 14.82
N SER A 563 17.36 -30.30 14.12
CA SER A 563 15.90 -30.37 14.09
C SER A 563 15.53 -31.65 13.35
N GLN A 564 14.94 -32.65 14.03
CA GLN A 564 14.31 -33.77 13.33
C GLN A 564 13.08 -33.24 12.58
N VAL A 565 13.30 -32.71 11.38
CA VAL A 565 12.21 -32.36 10.49
C VAL A 565 11.53 -33.65 10.09
N LYS A 566 10.26 -33.82 10.46
CA LYS A 566 9.43 -34.89 9.91
C LYS A 566 9.45 -34.74 8.39
N LEU A 567 10.04 -35.72 7.71
CA LEU A 567 10.02 -35.85 6.26
C LEU A 567 8.61 -35.56 5.75
N GLU A 568 8.50 -34.60 4.82
CA GLU A 568 7.23 -34.30 4.18
C GLU A 568 6.62 -35.58 3.62
N LYS A 569 5.33 -35.79 3.91
CA LYS A 569 4.54 -36.70 3.10
C LYS A 569 4.52 -36.08 1.71
N GLN A 570 5.21 -36.71 0.74
CA GLN A 570 5.22 -36.23 -0.64
C GLN A 570 3.78 -36.03 -1.08
N ILE A 571 3.41 -34.77 -1.31
CA ILE A 571 2.10 -34.44 -1.87
C ILE A 571 2.13 -34.96 -3.30
N LEU A 572 1.25 -35.90 -3.60
CA LEU A 572 1.07 -36.42 -4.95
C LEU A 572 0.64 -35.24 -5.82
N ILE A 573 1.50 -34.89 -6.79
CA ILE A 573 1.18 -33.83 -7.75
C ILE A 573 0.23 -34.45 -8.77
N ASP A 574 -1.04 -34.05 -8.69
CA ASP A 574 -2.04 -34.50 -9.63
C ASP A 574 -1.76 -33.93 -11.02
N ASN A 575 -2.02 -34.75 -12.05
CA ASN A 575 -1.82 -34.35 -13.42
C ASN A 575 -3.07 -33.60 -13.95
N PHE A 576 -3.22 -32.35 -13.56
CA PHE A 576 -4.33 -31.52 -14.00
C PHE A 576 -4.18 -31.03 -15.45
N LYS A 577 -5.31 -30.93 -16.17
CA LYS A 577 -5.31 -30.43 -17.55
C LYS A 577 -5.15 -28.91 -17.60
N ILE A 578 -4.08 -28.45 -18.24
CA ILE A 578 -3.81 -27.04 -18.53
C ILE A 578 -4.57 -26.60 -19.79
N LYS A 579 -5.24 -25.44 -19.73
CA LYS A 579 -5.97 -24.83 -20.85
C LYS A 579 -5.62 -23.34 -20.99
N ASP A 580 -5.98 -22.73 -22.10
CA ASP A 580 -5.90 -21.27 -22.25
C ASP A 580 -6.94 -20.58 -21.35
N PHE A 581 -6.55 -19.50 -20.67
CA PHE A 581 -7.45 -18.77 -19.77
C PHE A 581 -8.62 -18.15 -20.54
N ASN A 582 -9.85 -18.49 -20.14
CA ASN A 582 -11.05 -18.02 -20.84
C ASN A 582 -11.73 -16.86 -20.08
N ILE A 583 -11.51 -15.64 -20.58
CA ILE A 583 -12.06 -14.40 -20.01
C ILE A 583 -13.60 -14.37 -20.06
N GLY A 584 -14.23 -14.98 -21.07
CA GLY A 584 -15.69 -14.92 -21.25
C GLY A 584 -16.48 -15.49 -20.06
N ARG A 585 -15.89 -16.40 -19.27
CA ARG A 585 -16.54 -16.99 -18.08
C ARG A 585 -16.65 -16.05 -16.89
N VAL A 586 -15.82 -15.00 -16.85
CA VAL A 586 -15.73 -14.07 -15.72
C VAL A 586 -16.36 -12.71 -16.03
N LEU A 587 -17.25 -12.65 -17.02
CA LEU A 587 -17.92 -11.40 -17.41
C LEU A 587 -19.23 -11.14 -16.65
N TYR A 588 -19.80 -12.12 -15.95
CA TYR A 588 -21.03 -11.92 -15.16
C TYR A 588 -20.82 -10.96 -13.99
N PRO A 589 -21.79 -10.08 -13.66
CA PRO A 589 -21.67 -9.13 -12.56
C PRO A 589 -21.49 -9.84 -11.23
N THR A 590 -20.54 -9.35 -10.41
CA THR A 590 -20.21 -9.91 -9.09
C THR A 590 -20.86 -9.14 -7.96
N CYS A 591 -21.13 -7.86 -8.20
CA CYS A 591 -21.78 -6.95 -7.28
C CYS A 591 -22.95 -6.28 -7.97
N TRP A 592 -24.02 -6.10 -7.22
CA TRP A 592 -25.19 -5.33 -7.60
C TRP A 592 -25.85 -4.77 -6.35
N GLY A 593 -26.69 -3.76 -6.50
CA GLY A 593 -27.55 -3.32 -5.40
C GLY A 593 -28.14 -1.94 -5.63
N ILE A 594 -28.94 -1.52 -4.66
CA ILE A 594 -29.57 -0.19 -4.63
C ILE A 594 -28.86 0.66 -3.59
N ILE A 595 -28.13 1.68 -4.05
CA ILE A 595 -27.37 2.61 -3.22
C ILE A 595 -27.88 4.04 -3.39
N PRO A 596 -27.74 4.91 -2.38
CA PRO A 596 -27.97 6.33 -2.55
C PRO A 596 -26.91 6.98 -3.47
N ALA A 597 -27.35 7.81 -4.41
CA ALA A 597 -26.52 8.59 -5.34
C ALA A 597 -26.95 10.06 -5.35
N LEU A 598 -26.00 10.97 -5.58
CA LEU A 598 -26.30 12.40 -5.67
C LEU A 598 -26.93 12.74 -7.02
N LEU A 599 -27.95 13.59 -7.00
CA LEU A 599 -28.52 14.16 -8.21
C LEU A 599 -27.71 15.37 -8.66
N SER A 600 -27.18 15.30 -9.88
CA SER A 600 -26.36 16.36 -10.46
C SER A 600 -27.15 17.65 -10.70
N ASN A 601 -26.50 18.81 -10.45
CA ASN A 601 -27.05 20.15 -10.68
C ASN A 601 -28.40 20.42 -9.98
N SER A 602 -28.65 19.78 -8.82
CA SER A 602 -29.85 19.99 -8.02
C SER A 602 -29.48 20.07 -6.54
N SER A 603 -29.70 21.24 -5.92
CA SER A 603 -29.30 21.48 -4.54
C SER A 603 -30.29 22.36 -3.77
N ILE A 604 -30.33 22.16 -2.46
CA ILE A 604 -30.98 23.03 -1.47
C ILE A 604 -29.92 24.00 -0.94
N TYR A 605 -30.08 25.28 -1.17
CA TYR A 605 -29.22 26.34 -0.69
C TYR A 605 -29.79 26.93 0.61
N ILE A 606 -29.08 26.71 1.72
CA ILE A 606 -29.39 27.30 3.02
C ILE A 606 -28.60 28.61 3.17
N PRO A 607 -29.26 29.76 3.42
CA PRO A 607 -28.53 31.02 3.65
C PRO A 607 -27.75 30.97 4.98
N ILE A 608 -26.47 31.35 4.95
CA ILE A 608 -25.59 31.49 6.12
C ILE A 608 -24.82 32.82 5.96
N GLY A 609 -25.24 33.86 6.69
CA GLY A 609 -24.69 35.21 6.52
C GLY A 609 -24.93 35.76 5.11
N ASN A 610 -23.87 36.21 4.44
CA ASN A 610 -23.90 36.67 3.04
C ASN A 610 -23.60 35.55 2.03
N SER A 611 -23.66 34.28 2.45
CA SER A 611 -23.32 33.12 1.61
C SER A 611 -24.42 32.06 1.64
N TYR A 612 -24.34 31.10 0.73
CA TYR A 612 -25.27 29.97 0.65
C TYR A 612 -24.55 28.65 0.86
N PHE A 613 -25.15 27.76 1.63
CA PHE A 613 -24.69 26.40 1.88
C PHE A 613 -25.50 25.40 1.04
N PRO A 614 -24.91 24.81 -0.01
CA PRO A 614 -25.60 23.85 -0.87
C PRO A 614 -25.66 22.44 -0.25
N ILE A 615 -26.87 21.87 -0.19
CA ILE A 615 -27.14 20.47 0.17
C ILE A 615 -27.67 19.75 -1.07
N PRO A 616 -26.95 18.78 -1.65
CA PRO A 616 -27.42 18.08 -2.84
C PRO A 616 -28.59 17.14 -2.54
N PHE A 617 -29.44 16.89 -3.52
CA PHE A 617 -30.46 15.85 -3.43
C PHE A 617 -29.86 14.45 -3.59
N ILE A 618 -30.44 13.46 -2.90
CA ILE A 618 -30.05 12.04 -2.97
C ILE A 618 -31.19 11.25 -3.61
N ALA A 619 -30.85 10.31 -4.49
CA ALA A 619 -31.75 9.38 -5.15
C ALA A 619 -31.27 7.93 -5.06
N PRO A 620 -32.16 6.92 -5.13
CA PRO A 620 -31.74 5.54 -5.25
C PRO A 620 -31.14 5.27 -6.64
N GLN A 621 -30.02 4.56 -6.65
CA GLN A 621 -29.28 4.12 -7.83
C GLN A 621 -29.14 2.60 -7.78
N PHE A 622 -29.67 1.90 -8.78
CA PHE A 622 -29.35 0.51 -9.01
C PHE A 622 -28.04 0.43 -9.80
N PHE A 623 -27.12 -0.44 -9.39
CA PHE A 623 -25.88 -0.65 -10.13
C PHE A 623 -25.54 -2.12 -10.27
N ILE A 624 -24.71 -2.41 -11.27
CA ILE A 624 -23.99 -3.66 -11.43
C ILE A 624 -22.51 -3.36 -11.66
N TYR A 625 -21.67 -4.22 -11.12
CA TYR A 625 -20.22 -4.07 -11.20
C TYR A 625 -19.56 -5.44 -11.39
N ASN A 626 -18.46 -5.43 -12.15
CA ASN A 626 -17.58 -6.58 -12.26
C ASN A 626 -16.13 -6.18 -12.53
N GLU A 627 -15.22 -7.02 -12.05
CA GLU A 627 -13.81 -7.02 -12.41
C GLU A 627 -13.36 -8.45 -12.69
N ILE A 628 -12.55 -8.63 -13.74
CA ILE A 628 -11.95 -9.94 -14.01
C ILE A 628 -10.84 -10.22 -13.00
N PRO A 629 -10.57 -11.49 -12.63
CA PRO A 629 -9.60 -11.79 -11.57
C PRO A 629 -8.20 -11.18 -11.78
N THR A 630 -7.75 -11.02 -13.04
CA THR A 630 -6.44 -10.42 -13.35
C THR A 630 -6.41 -8.89 -13.24
N SER A 631 -7.52 -8.25 -12.89
CA SER A 631 -7.67 -6.79 -12.79
C SER A 631 -7.31 -6.03 -14.07
N ARG A 632 -7.46 -6.70 -15.24
CA ARG A 632 -7.17 -6.08 -16.55
C ARG A 632 -8.39 -5.56 -17.29
N PHE A 633 -9.58 -5.90 -16.82
CA PHE A 633 -10.85 -5.39 -17.34
C PHE A 633 -11.86 -5.28 -16.20
N SER A 634 -12.53 -4.13 -16.11
CA SER A 634 -13.68 -3.94 -15.24
C SER A 634 -14.78 -3.19 -15.98
N TYR A 635 -16.01 -3.39 -15.52
CA TYR A 635 -17.13 -2.58 -15.95
C TYR A 635 -18.04 -2.23 -14.79
N THR A 636 -18.70 -1.08 -14.92
CA THR A 636 -19.81 -0.66 -14.07
C THR A 636 -20.95 -0.20 -14.95
N ALA A 637 -22.17 -0.60 -14.66
CA ALA A 637 -23.36 0.07 -15.17
C ALA A 637 -24.28 0.49 -14.03
N SER A 638 -24.94 1.63 -14.17
CA SER A 638 -25.87 2.14 -13.16
C SER A 638 -27.08 2.85 -13.76
N ILE A 639 -28.18 2.85 -12.99
CA ILE A 639 -29.44 3.52 -13.28
C ILE A 639 -29.86 4.25 -12.01
N THR A 640 -29.87 5.58 -12.05
CA THR A 640 -30.29 6.43 -10.92
C THR A 640 -31.67 7.01 -11.17
N LEU A 641 -32.58 6.90 -10.19
CA LEU A 641 -33.91 7.47 -10.28
C LEU A 641 -33.88 8.98 -9.97
N ASP A 642 -33.76 9.82 -10.99
CA ASP A 642 -33.93 11.26 -10.83
C ASP A 642 -35.41 11.61 -10.66
N TYR A 643 -35.93 11.46 -9.44
CA TYR A 643 -37.32 11.76 -9.10
C TYR A 643 -37.66 13.25 -9.18
N LEU A 644 -36.66 14.14 -9.25
CA LEU A 644 -36.88 15.57 -9.46
C LEU A 644 -37.29 15.86 -10.91
N ARG A 645 -36.73 15.09 -11.85
CA ARG A 645 -36.96 15.24 -13.29
C ARG A 645 -37.83 14.12 -13.89
N TRP A 646 -38.14 13.10 -13.10
CA TRP A 646 -38.86 11.87 -13.52
C TRP A 646 -38.22 11.19 -14.74
N TYR A 647 -36.88 11.09 -14.74
CA TYR A 647 -36.10 10.46 -15.82
C TYR A 647 -34.91 9.69 -15.24
N PRO A 648 -34.56 8.50 -15.77
CA PRO A 648 -33.40 7.77 -15.27
C PRO A 648 -32.09 8.44 -15.72
N ASN A 649 -31.15 8.61 -14.79
CA ASN A 649 -29.77 8.93 -15.13
C ASN A 649 -28.97 7.63 -15.23
N ASN A 650 -28.57 7.27 -16.45
CA ASN A 650 -27.87 6.03 -16.75
C ASN A 650 -26.37 6.29 -16.90
N SER A 651 -25.54 5.35 -16.44
CA SER A 651 -24.10 5.35 -16.71
C SER A 651 -23.57 3.96 -17.04
N LEU A 652 -22.55 3.91 -17.90
CA LEU A 652 -21.74 2.73 -18.20
C LEU A 652 -20.27 3.16 -18.21
N SER A 653 -19.42 2.46 -17.48
CA SER A 653 -17.98 2.65 -17.50
C SER A 653 -17.30 1.32 -17.79
N LEU A 654 -16.37 1.32 -18.74
CA LEU A 654 -15.51 0.20 -19.08
C LEU A 654 -14.06 0.64 -18.86
N ASN A 655 -13.28 -0.16 -18.14
CA ASN A 655 -11.85 0.11 -17.91
C ASN A 655 -11.03 -1.07 -18.40
N PHE A 656 -10.03 -0.80 -19.23
CA PHE A 656 -9.11 -1.79 -19.79
C PHE A 656 -7.67 -1.43 -19.41
N LYS A 657 -6.96 -2.37 -18.79
CA LYS A 657 -5.52 -2.24 -18.53
C LYS A 657 -4.71 -2.93 -19.62
N LEU A 658 -4.26 -2.16 -20.59
CA LEU A 658 -3.43 -2.61 -21.69
C LEU A 658 -1.96 -2.72 -21.24
N PRO A 659 -1.08 -3.41 -22.00
CA PRO A 659 0.33 -3.54 -21.61
C PRO A 659 1.10 -2.22 -21.51
N ALA A 660 0.67 -1.18 -22.25
CA ALA A 660 1.36 0.11 -22.35
C ALA A 660 0.54 1.30 -21.81
N GLY A 661 -0.62 1.05 -21.18
CA GLY A 661 -1.50 2.11 -20.71
C GLY A 661 -2.89 1.62 -20.30
N PHE A 662 -3.76 2.56 -20.03
CA PHE A 662 -5.13 2.36 -19.53
C PHE A 662 -6.08 2.98 -20.55
N LEU A 663 -7.08 2.20 -20.97
CA LEU A 663 -8.16 2.69 -21.82
C LEU A 663 -9.45 2.69 -21.01
N THR A 664 -10.06 3.87 -20.87
CA THR A 664 -11.32 4.07 -20.18
C THR A 664 -12.37 4.53 -21.17
N TYR A 665 -13.54 3.91 -21.13
CA TYR A 665 -14.73 4.38 -21.82
C TYR A 665 -15.82 4.66 -20.79
N GLN A 666 -16.46 5.82 -20.91
CA GLN A 666 -17.60 6.20 -20.10
C GLN A 666 -18.73 6.68 -21.01
N TRP A 667 -19.94 6.22 -20.73
CA TRP A 667 -21.16 6.66 -21.35
C TRP A 667 -22.13 7.09 -20.26
N ASN A 668 -22.77 8.24 -20.44
CA ASN A 668 -23.82 8.73 -19.55
C ASN A 668 -25.01 9.24 -20.35
N ASN A 669 -26.20 9.11 -19.78
CA ASN A 669 -27.44 9.68 -20.31
C ASN A 669 -28.30 10.20 -19.16
N GLY A 670 -28.96 11.34 -19.38
CA GLY A 670 -29.83 11.95 -18.38
C GLY A 670 -30.57 13.17 -18.91
N MET A 671 -31.14 13.96 -18.00
CA MET A 671 -31.78 15.24 -18.32
C MET A 671 -30.89 16.43 -17.92
N ALA A 672 -30.76 17.39 -18.83
CA ALA A 672 -30.02 18.63 -18.63
C ALA A 672 -30.91 19.71 -17.98
N GLY A 673 -30.29 20.64 -17.23
CA GLY A 673 -30.99 21.67 -16.46
C GLY A 673 -30.76 21.54 -14.96
N SER A 674 -31.34 22.44 -14.17
CA SER A 674 -31.16 22.46 -12.70
C SER A 674 -32.49 22.70 -11.97
N LYS A 675 -32.59 22.13 -10.77
CA LYS A 675 -33.70 22.34 -9.85
C LYS A 675 -33.16 22.62 -8.45
N ASN A 676 -33.34 23.86 -8.01
CA ASN A 676 -32.73 24.39 -6.79
C ASN A 676 -33.80 24.90 -5.82
N ILE A 677 -33.53 24.79 -4.52
CA ILE A 677 -34.33 25.45 -3.47
C ILE A 677 -33.44 26.49 -2.80
N VAL A 678 -33.84 27.76 -2.76
CA VAL A 678 -33.06 28.83 -2.10
C VAL A 678 -33.98 29.56 -1.14
N GLY A 679 -33.63 29.59 0.16
CA GLY A 679 -34.44 30.31 1.16
C GLY A 679 -35.92 29.90 1.19
N LEU A 680 -36.22 28.60 0.97
CA LEU A 680 -37.56 28.00 0.83
C LEU A 680 -38.31 28.33 -0.48
N GLN A 681 -37.69 29.03 -1.44
CA GLN A 681 -38.26 29.27 -2.77
C GLN A 681 -37.72 28.25 -3.78
N PHE A 682 -38.62 27.72 -4.61
CA PHE A 682 -38.27 26.75 -5.66
C PHE A 682 -37.88 27.47 -6.95
N TYR A 683 -36.74 27.08 -7.51
CA TYR A 683 -36.23 27.59 -8.78
C TYR A 683 -35.95 26.44 -9.74
N GLU A 684 -36.61 26.46 -10.88
CA GLU A 684 -36.33 25.57 -12.00
C GLU A 684 -35.80 26.40 -13.17
N SER A 685 -34.68 25.97 -13.77
CA SER A 685 -34.13 26.64 -14.94
C SER A 685 -33.96 25.66 -16.10
N ARG A 686 -34.13 26.15 -17.34
CA ARG A 686 -33.79 25.44 -18.59
C ARG A 686 -34.71 24.26 -18.93
N LYS A 687 -36.03 24.50 -19.04
CA LYS A 687 -37.00 23.54 -19.61
C LYS A 687 -37.24 23.78 -21.10
N TYR A 688 -37.28 22.71 -21.88
CA TYR A 688 -37.62 22.67 -23.29
C TYR A 688 -38.89 21.82 -23.48
N LYS A 689 -39.92 22.35 -24.15
CA LYS A 689 -41.23 21.68 -24.31
C LYS A 689 -41.82 21.18 -22.97
N ASN A 690 -41.81 22.03 -21.95
CA ASN A 690 -42.29 21.75 -20.58
C ASN A 690 -41.57 20.61 -19.82
N ARG A 691 -40.43 20.12 -20.31
CA ARG A 691 -39.59 19.15 -19.60
C ARG A 691 -38.12 19.54 -19.67
N PHE A 692 -37.27 18.88 -18.89
CA PHE A 692 -35.83 19.04 -19.03
C PHE A 692 -35.35 18.35 -20.33
N PRO A 693 -34.48 18.99 -21.15
CA PRO A 693 -33.97 18.39 -22.37
C PRO A 693 -33.07 17.20 -22.07
N ILE A 694 -33.07 16.18 -22.92
CA ILE A 694 -32.22 15.00 -22.76
C ILE A 694 -30.79 15.35 -23.18
N TYR A 695 -29.80 14.78 -22.49
CA TYR A 695 -28.41 14.78 -22.93
C TYR A 695 -27.82 13.38 -22.92
N PHE A 696 -26.82 13.17 -23.75
CA PHE A 696 -25.95 12.00 -23.67
C PHE A 696 -24.49 12.42 -23.83
N SER A 697 -23.59 11.70 -23.18
CA SER A 697 -22.15 11.95 -23.26
C SER A 697 -21.39 10.65 -23.39
N ASN A 698 -20.41 10.62 -24.29
CA ASN A 698 -19.38 9.61 -24.38
C ASN A 698 -18.03 10.24 -24.02
N PHE A 699 -17.20 9.50 -23.32
CA PHE A 699 -15.83 9.88 -23.01
C PHE A 699 -14.94 8.66 -23.19
N ILE A 700 -13.90 8.80 -24.00
CA ILE A 700 -12.85 7.80 -24.15
C ILE A 700 -11.55 8.45 -23.73
N GLN A 701 -10.77 7.77 -22.91
CA GLN A 701 -9.45 8.22 -22.51
C GLN A 701 -8.45 7.07 -22.61
N TYR A 702 -7.35 7.32 -23.32
CA TYR A 702 -6.15 6.52 -23.24
C TYR A 702 -5.11 7.26 -22.40
N TYR A 703 -4.69 6.67 -21.30
CA TYR A 703 -3.70 7.20 -20.37
C TYR A 703 -2.50 6.26 -20.31
N PHE A 704 -1.29 6.79 -20.45
CA PHE A 704 -0.08 6.03 -20.18
C PHE A 704 0.83 6.79 -19.22
N ASP A 705 1.46 6.06 -18.31
CA ASP A 705 2.42 6.59 -17.34
C ASP A 705 3.71 5.76 -17.42
N VAL A 706 4.84 6.45 -17.57
CA VAL A 706 6.16 5.86 -17.74
C VAL A 706 7.04 6.30 -16.57
N PRO A 707 7.27 5.43 -15.57
CA PRO A 707 8.22 5.71 -14.52
C PRO A 707 9.64 5.78 -15.06
N LEU A 708 10.30 6.91 -14.83
CA LEU A 708 11.73 7.12 -15.06
C LEU A 708 12.54 6.72 -13.82
N LEU A 709 12.12 5.65 -13.13
CA LEU A 709 12.76 5.12 -11.94
C LEU A 709 12.81 6.20 -10.82
N ASN A 710 14.01 6.56 -10.37
CA ASN A 710 14.22 7.56 -9.31
C ASN A 710 14.15 9.01 -9.85
N TYR A 711 13.94 9.22 -11.15
CA TYR A 711 13.92 10.53 -11.78
C TYR A 711 12.49 11.03 -12.05
N GLY A 712 11.48 10.47 -11.40
CA GLY A 712 10.08 10.85 -11.58
C GLY A 712 9.37 9.99 -12.63
N ASN A 713 8.26 10.49 -13.15
CA ASN A 713 7.41 9.80 -14.12
C ASN A 713 7.01 10.78 -15.22
N ILE A 714 6.87 10.28 -16.44
CA ILE A 714 6.25 11.00 -17.55
C ILE A 714 4.91 10.34 -17.82
N TYR A 715 3.86 11.13 -17.89
CA TYR A 715 2.56 10.62 -18.32
C TYR A 715 2.05 11.36 -19.54
N PHE A 716 1.18 10.68 -20.26
CA PHE A 716 0.46 11.24 -21.38
C PHE A 716 -0.98 10.73 -21.37
N SER A 717 -1.90 11.59 -21.80
CA SER A 717 -3.30 11.26 -21.89
C SER A 717 -3.86 11.80 -23.19
N LEU A 718 -4.54 10.93 -23.94
CA LEU A 718 -5.43 11.32 -25.02
C LEU A 718 -6.85 11.08 -24.55
N ALA A 719 -7.71 12.08 -24.67
CA ALA A 719 -9.11 11.91 -24.37
C ALA A 719 -9.99 12.60 -25.40
N THR A 720 -11.09 11.94 -25.74
CA THR A 720 -12.13 12.45 -26.62
C THR A 720 -13.45 12.40 -25.89
N SER A 721 -14.16 13.53 -25.83
CA SER A 721 -15.50 13.61 -25.27
C SER A 721 -16.49 14.00 -26.36
N HIS A 722 -17.56 13.23 -26.51
CA HIS A 722 -18.68 13.56 -27.37
C HIS A 722 -19.90 13.84 -26.51
N VAL A 723 -20.51 15.02 -26.68
CA VAL A 723 -21.70 15.41 -25.91
C VAL A 723 -22.78 15.89 -26.85
N PHE A 724 -23.98 15.39 -26.64
CA PHE A 724 -25.19 15.82 -27.32
C PHE A 724 -26.21 16.33 -26.32
N TYR A 725 -26.82 17.45 -26.66
CA TYR A 725 -27.97 18.03 -26.01
C TYR A 725 -29.12 18.07 -27.00
N GLU A 726 -30.27 17.54 -26.59
CA GLU A 726 -31.51 17.64 -27.35
C GLU A 726 -31.85 19.10 -27.70
N TYR A 727 -31.54 20.02 -26.77
CA TYR A 727 -31.74 21.45 -26.98
C TYR A 727 -30.77 22.26 -26.11
N ASP A 728 -30.03 23.17 -26.74
CA ASP A 728 -29.15 24.15 -26.07
C ASP A 728 -29.83 25.53 -26.09
N PHE A 729 -30.14 26.06 -24.90
CA PHE A 729 -30.81 27.35 -24.73
C PHE A 729 -29.99 28.57 -25.18
N LYS A 730 -28.65 28.44 -25.30
CA LYS A 730 -27.80 29.52 -25.81
C LYS A 730 -27.80 29.56 -27.34
N LEU A 731 -27.88 28.40 -27.98
CA LEU A 731 -27.85 28.28 -29.45
C LEU A 731 -29.24 28.20 -30.07
N ASP A 732 -30.29 28.02 -29.27
CA ASP A 732 -31.68 27.81 -29.71
C ASP A 732 -31.85 26.67 -30.72
N ARG A 733 -31.07 25.59 -30.53
CA ARG A 733 -31.07 24.40 -31.40
C ARG A 733 -30.47 23.19 -30.66
N PRO A 734 -30.65 21.95 -31.16
CA PRO A 734 -29.87 20.82 -30.69
C PRO A 734 -28.37 21.11 -30.81
N LYS A 735 -27.57 20.58 -29.88
CA LYS A 735 -26.13 20.79 -29.89
C LYS A 735 -25.40 19.48 -29.74
N ASN A 736 -24.53 19.18 -30.69
CA ASN A 736 -23.71 17.99 -30.74
C ASN A 736 -22.24 18.37 -30.92
N PHE A 737 -21.35 18.09 -29.98
CA PHE A 737 -19.95 18.48 -30.10
C PHE A 737 -18.99 17.39 -29.64
N ILE A 738 -17.80 17.37 -30.24
CA ILE A 738 -16.71 16.45 -29.97
C ILE A 738 -15.46 17.24 -29.64
N ASN A 739 -14.97 17.11 -28.41
CA ASN A 739 -13.72 17.72 -27.97
C ASN A 739 -12.63 16.68 -27.89
N PHE A 740 -11.41 17.07 -28.24
CA PHE A 740 -10.20 16.30 -28.03
C PHE A 740 -9.34 17.01 -26.98
N SER A 741 -8.66 16.23 -26.16
CA SER A 741 -7.72 16.73 -25.18
C SER A 741 -6.49 15.84 -25.14
N GLU A 742 -5.34 16.49 -25.08
CA GLU A 742 -4.03 15.87 -25.01
C GLU A 742 -3.34 16.46 -23.79
N ASN A 743 -2.86 15.61 -22.90
CA ASN A 743 -2.10 16.04 -21.74
C ASN A 743 -0.74 15.35 -21.77
N PHE A 744 0.32 16.10 -21.53
CA PHE A 744 1.65 15.61 -21.29
C PHE A 744 2.10 16.16 -19.94
N GLY A 745 2.57 15.31 -19.05
CA GLY A 745 3.09 15.76 -17.77
C GLY A 745 4.34 15.00 -17.36
N TYR A 746 5.11 15.65 -16.52
CA TYR A 746 6.23 15.09 -15.80
C TYR A 746 6.04 15.38 -14.32
N TYR A 747 6.23 14.39 -13.46
CA TYR A 747 6.24 14.62 -12.02
C TYR A 747 7.36 13.84 -11.34
N TYR A 748 8.09 14.53 -10.48
CA TYR A 748 9.00 13.95 -9.50
C TYR A 748 8.57 14.44 -8.14
N ASN A 749 7.87 13.59 -7.40
CA ASN A 749 7.44 13.87 -6.04
C ASN A 749 7.87 12.74 -5.11
N ILE A 750 8.44 13.10 -3.96
CA ILE A 750 8.83 12.16 -2.92
C ILE A 750 7.98 12.46 -1.69
N SER A 751 7.25 11.44 -1.25
CA SER A 751 6.52 11.43 0.01
C SER A 751 7.21 10.46 0.95
N ARG A 752 7.44 10.85 2.21
CA ARG A 752 7.78 9.85 3.23
C ARG A 752 6.63 8.84 3.37
N PRO A 753 6.91 7.57 3.69
CA PRO A 753 5.88 6.60 4.02
C PRO A 753 4.94 7.19 5.08
N ASN A 754 3.64 7.17 4.81
CA ASN A 754 2.58 7.73 5.66
C ASN A 754 2.41 9.26 5.66
N ALA A 755 3.08 10.03 4.80
CA ALA A 755 2.71 11.44 4.62
C ALA A 755 1.34 11.54 3.93
N SER A 756 0.45 12.46 4.37
CA SER A 756 -0.80 12.75 3.64
C SER A 756 -0.55 13.59 2.38
N ARG A 757 0.65 14.17 2.25
CA ARG A 757 1.07 15.07 1.17
C ARG A 757 2.53 14.80 0.80
N TRP A 758 2.90 15.02 -0.46
CA TRP A 758 4.30 14.95 -0.92
C TRP A 758 5.20 15.92 -0.16
N ASP A 759 6.37 15.46 0.29
CA ASP A 759 7.27 16.26 1.14
C ASP A 759 8.21 17.15 0.30
N ARG A 760 8.58 16.69 -0.90
CA ARG A 760 9.44 17.44 -1.83
C ARG A 760 9.20 17.04 -3.28
N GLY A 761 9.47 17.95 -4.21
CA GLY A 761 9.47 17.63 -5.63
C GLY A 761 8.94 18.75 -6.52
N PHE A 762 8.70 18.42 -7.79
CA PHE A 762 7.96 19.24 -8.72
C PHE A 762 7.09 18.40 -9.66
N ARG A 763 6.02 19.01 -10.18
CA ARG A 763 5.14 18.49 -11.23
C ARG A 763 4.99 19.55 -12.29
N PHE A 764 5.02 19.14 -13.54
CA PHE A 764 4.85 19.98 -14.70
C PHE A 764 3.84 19.32 -15.62
N ASP A 765 2.82 20.05 -16.04
CA ASP A 765 1.77 19.53 -16.90
C ASP A 765 1.51 20.52 -18.03
N ILE A 766 1.41 20.03 -19.26
CA ILE A 766 0.89 20.75 -20.41
C ILE A 766 -0.36 20.03 -20.88
N SER A 767 -1.43 20.78 -21.08
CA SER A 767 -2.68 20.31 -21.63
C SER A 767 -3.04 21.12 -22.86
N ALA A 768 -3.37 20.44 -23.95
CA ALA A 768 -3.99 21.00 -25.13
C ALA A 768 -5.42 20.48 -25.21
N ARG A 769 -6.39 21.38 -25.37
CA ARG A 769 -7.79 21.02 -25.67
C ARG A 769 -8.16 21.65 -27.00
N GLN A 770 -8.75 20.85 -27.88
CA GLN A 770 -9.16 21.28 -29.21
C GLN A 770 -10.61 20.87 -29.52
N SER A 771 -11.36 21.81 -30.06
CA SER A 771 -12.66 21.63 -30.69
C SER A 771 -12.52 22.17 -32.12
N ILE A 772 -12.67 21.30 -33.11
CA ILE A 772 -12.41 21.61 -34.52
C ILE A 772 -13.74 21.86 -35.23
N LYS A 773 -13.90 23.04 -35.82
CA LYS A 773 -15.07 23.41 -36.64
C LYS A 773 -15.22 22.46 -37.83
N GLY A 774 -16.46 22.04 -38.09
CA GLY A 774 -16.78 21.06 -39.15
C GLY A 774 -16.86 19.62 -38.65
N ILE A 775 -16.49 19.34 -37.39
CA ILE A 775 -16.81 18.09 -36.70
C ILE A 775 -18.07 18.32 -35.86
N ALA A 776 -19.19 17.69 -36.24
CA ALA A 776 -20.51 17.94 -35.62
C ALA A 776 -20.85 19.45 -35.55
N ASP A 777 -21.42 19.93 -34.45
CA ASP A 777 -21.73 21.34 -34.18
C ASP A 777 -20.59 22.07 -33.44
N ASN A 778 -19.35 21.57 -33.54
CA ASN A 778 -18.20 22.21 -32.91
C ASN A 778 -18.01 23.66 -33.37
N GLU A 779 -17.77 24.53 -32.40
CA GLU A 779 -17.11 25.81 -32.64
C GLU A 779 -15.60 25.62 -32.50
N ASN A 780 -14.81 26.41 -33.22
CA ASN A 780 -13.36 26.37 -33.08
C ASN A 780 -12.98 26.80 -31.67
N SER A 781 -12.26 25.94 -30.94
CA SER A 781 -11.68 26.28 -29.64
C SER A 781 -10.34 25.58 -29.51
N TYR A 782 -9.30 26.31 -29.17
CA TYR A 782 -7.98 25.74 -28.92
C TYR A 782 -7.46 26.36 -27.64
N VAL A 783 -7.25 25.54 -26.63
CA VAL A 783 -6.74 25.96 -25.33
C VAL A 783 -5.43 25.23 -25.09
N LEU A 784 -4.36 25.99 -24.87
CA LEU A 784 -3.09 25.47 -24.38
C LEU A 784 -2.90 25.97 -22.96
N ARG A 785 -2.78 25.06 -22.01
CA ARG A 785 -2.59 25.38 -20.59
C ARG A 785 -1.40 24.60 -20.05
N GLY A 786 -0.55 25.26 -19.29
CA GLY A 786 0.60 24.69 -18.61
C GLY A 786 0.53 24.98 -17.11
N SER A 787 0.89 24.01 -16.28
CA SER A 787 1.03 24.20 -14.85
C SER A 787 2.37 23.66 -14.35
N LEU A 788 2.91 24.31 -13.32
CA LEU A 788 4.13 23.92 -12.62
C LEU A 788 3.85 23.99 -11.12
N GLU A 789 3.84 22.85 -10.46
CA GLU A 789 3.72 22.72 -9.01
C GLU A 789 5.09 22.33 -8.43
N GLY A 790 5.48 22.90 -7.31
CA GLY A 790 6.74 22.60 -6.64
C GLY A 790 6.60 22.66 -5.13
N ARG A 791 7.32 21.77 -4.43
CA ARG A 791 7.39 21.79 -2.98
C ARG A 791 8.82 21.53 -2.50
N ILE A 792 9.35 22.44 -1.68
CA ILE A 792 10.74 22.44 -1.23
C ILE A 792 10.76 22.42 0.31
N PRO A 793 11.32 21.39 0.96
CA PRO A 793 11.36 21.28 2.40
C PRO A 793 12.53 22.06 3.02
N PHE A 794 12.24 22.77 4.10
CA PHE A 794 13.16 23.45 5.02
C PHE A 794 12.85 23.01 6.47
N LYS A 795 13.36 21.84 6.88
CA LYS A 795 13.02 21.20 8.17
C LYS A 795 11.50 20.94 8.30
N ASN A 796 10.80 21.68 9.16
CA ASN A 796 9.36 21.58 9.41
C ASN A 796 8.55 22.60 8.59
N VAL A 797 9.21 23.41 7.76
CA VAL A 797 8.58 24.38 6.88
C VAL A 797 8.72 23.89 5.44
N PHE A 798 7.70 24.03 4.62
CA PHE A 798 7.72 23.67 3.21
C PHE A 798 7.31 24.88 2.40
N LEU A 799 8.19 25.35 1.52
CA LEU A 799 7.80 26.29 0.49
C LEU A 799 7.04 25.51 -0.56
N PHE A 800 5.82 25.93 -0.87
CA PHE A 800 5.07 25.38 -2.00
C PHE A 800 4.79 26.50 -3.00
N MET A 801 4.78 26.11 -4.27
CA MET A 801 4.51 27.00 -5.39
C MET A 801 3.65 26.26 -6.38
N TYR A 802 2.66 26.94 -6.93
CA TYR A 802 1.84 26.47 -8.01
C TYR A 802 1.71 27.62 -9.00
N PHE A 803 2.20 27.40 -10.21
CA PHE A 803 2.03 28.29 -11.33
C PHE A 803 1.11 27.60 -12.32
N ASP A 804 0.16 28.32 -12.87
CA ASP A 804 -0.74 27.84 -13.89
C ASP A 804 -1.00 28.97 -14.87
N GLY A 805 -0.96 28.67 -16.15
CA GLY A 805 -1.12 29.67 -17.18
C GLY A 805 -1.57 29.04 -18.47
N GLY A 806 -2.19 29.83 -19.33
CA GLY A 806 -2.67 29.30 -20.59
C GLY A 806 -3.14 30.38 -21.53
N ILE A 807 -3.31 29.97 -22.77
CA ILE A 807 -3.79 30.78 -23.87
C ILE A 807 -5.02 30.08 -24.44
N ASP A 808 -6.17 30.76 -24.43
CA ASP A 808 -7.33 30.39 -25.24
C ASP A 808 -7.22 31.15 -26.56
N PHE A 809 -6.95 30.42 -27.64
CA PHE A 809 -6.73 31.00 -28.95
C PHE A 809 -8.04 31.47 -29.60
N LEU A 810 -9.18 30.82 -29.36
CA LEU A 810 -10.38 31.00 -30.20
C LEU A 810 -11.75 30.78 -29.52
N GLN A 811 -11.90 31.01 -28.22
CA GLN A 811 -13.17 30.94 -27.47
C GLN A 811 -13.57 29.49 -27.13
N GLN A 812 -13.67 29.16 -25.84
CA GLN A 812 -14.93 28.71 -25.22
C GLN A 812 -14.74 28.50 -23.70
N ASN A 813 -15.47 29.33 -22.94
CA ASN A 813 -15.77 29.25 -21.50
C ASN A 813 -14.74 29.75 -20.48
N THR A 814 -15.29 30.60 -19.62
CA THR A 814 -14.98 30.89 -18.22
C THR A 814 -13.65 30.41 -17.65
N PHE A 815 -12.69 31.32 -17.62
CA PHE A 815 -11.68 31.31 -16.58
C PHE A 815 -12.39 31.42 -15.22
N THR A 816 -12.32 30.36 -14.43
CA THR A 816 -12.94 30.30 -13.10
C THR A 816 -11.84 30.01 -12.08
N LEU A 817 -11.58 30.98 -11.20
CA LEU A 817 -10.76 30.78 -10.02
C LEU A 817 -11.68 30.32 -8.89
N SER A 818 -11.71 29.02 -8.63
CA SER A 818 -12.37 28.47 -7.44
C SER A 818 -11.37 27.69 -6.60
N SER A 819 -11.50 27.72 -5.28
CA SER A 819 -10.99 26.67 -4.41
C SER A 819 -12.12 25.70 -4.10
N THR A 820 -11.81 24.46 -3.74
CA THR A 820 -12.83 23.46 -3.38
C THR A 820 -12.42 22.82 -2.07
N VAL A 821 -13.33 22.90 -1.10
CA VAL A 821 -13.00 22.65 0.31
C VAL A 821 -13.86 21.57 0.92
N PHE A 822 -15.02 21.34 0.32
CA PHE A 822 -15.90 20.22 0.58
C PHE A 822 -16.39 19.79 -0.79
N SER A 823 -16.06 18.57 -1.24
CA SER A 823 -16.52 18.02 -2.52
C SER A 823 -17.30 16.74 -2.28
N LEU A 824 -18.60 16.79 -2.50
CA LEU A 824 -19.46 15.62 -2.56
C LEU A 824 -19.50 15.13 -4.01
N GLN A 825 -18.68 14.13 -4.36
CA GLN A 825 -18.70 13.52 -5.70
C GLN A 825 -19.97 12.69 -5.89
N ASN A 826 -20.44 12.59 -7.15
CA ASN A 826 -21.63 11.83 -7.52
C ASN A 826 -21.48 10.34 -7.19
N GLY A 827 -22.09 9.89 -6.09
CA GLY A 827 -22.25 8.48 -5.76
C GLY A 827 -20.94 7.69 -5.57
N LEU A 828 -21.08 6.44 -5.13
CA LEU A 828 -19.95 5.54 -4.83
C LEU A 828 -19.14 5.10 -6.08
N ILE A 829 -19.58 5.42 -7.30
CA ILE A 829 -19.17 4.66 -8.50
C ILE A 829 -18.80 5.51 -9.73
N GLY A 830 -18.13 6.65 -9.55
CA GLY A 830 -17.68 7.46 -10.67
C GLY A 830 -16.41 8.25 -10.43
N SER A 831 -15.36 7.99 -11.23
CA SER A 831 -14.22 8.88 -11.39
C SER A 831 -14.58 9.96 -12.41
N GLY A 832 -15.01 11.13 -11.93
CA GLY A 832 -15.21 12.32 -12.76
C GLY A 832 -16.66 12.75 -12.93
N GLY A 833 -17.18 13.47 -11.93
CA GLY A 833 -18.41 14.23 -12.03
C GLY A 833 -18.37 15.42 -11.09
N ASN A 834 -18.88 16.57 -11.54
CA ASN A 834 -19.02 17.81 -10.77
C ASN A 834 -19.66 17.51 -9.40
N GLY A 835 -18.84 17.44 -8.37
CA GLY A 835 -19.32 17.39 -6.99
C GLY A 835 -19.80 18.76 -6.54
N ALA A 836 -20.65 18.81 -5.52
CA ALA A 836 -20.94 20.07 -4.85
C ALA A 836 -19.66 20.53 -4.14
N SER A 837 -19.04 21.59 -4.65
CA SER A 837 -17.85 22.24 -4.07
C SER A 837 -18.24 23.47 -3.27
N ILE A 838 -17.64 23.63 -2.08
CA ILE A 838 -17.62 24.92 -1.36
C ILE A 838 -16.35 25.68 -1.76
N ASP A 839 -16.51 26.91 -2.24
CA ASP A 839 -15.41 27.82 -2.61
C ASP A 839 -15.02 28.73 -1.44
N MET A 840 -13.73 28.83 -1.16
CA MET A 840 -13.17 29.53 0.01
C MET A 840 -12.51 30.87 -0.33
N LYS A 841 -12.36 31.23 -1.61
CA LYS A 841 -11.62 32.45 -1.98
C LYS A 841 -12.33 33.69 -1.46
N ALA A 842 -11.55 34.69 -1.02
CA ALA A 842 -12.10 36.03 -0.77
C ALA A 842 -12.77 36.61 -2.04
N PHE A 843 -12.33 36.16 -3.23
CA PHE A 843 -12.95 36.46 -4.52
C PHE A 843 -13.09 35.19 -5.39
N PRO A 844 -14.29 34.61 -5.52
CA PRO A 844 -14.58 33.71 -6.63
C PRO A 844 -14.72 34.55 -7.91
N ILE A 845 -13.76 34.45 -8.83
CA ILE A 845 -13.84 35.16 -10.11
C ILE A 845 -14.19 34.17 -11.20
N GLN A 846 -15.32 34.42 -11.84
CA GLN A 846 -15.72 33.76 -13.07
C GLN A 846 -15.80 34.81 -14.17
N ILE A 847 -14.84 34.82 -15.09
CA ILE A 847 -14.85 35.75 -16.22
C ILE A 847 -15.75 35.16 -17.31
N THR A 848 -17.01 35.60 -17.35
CA THR A 848 -17.93 35.36 -18.45
C THR A 848 -17.91 36.52 -19.43
N HIS A 849 -17.77 36.23 -20.73
CA HIS A 849 -17.91 37.18 -21.86
C HIS A 849 -16.71 38.10 -22.18
N SER A 850 -15.53 37.54 -22.54
CA SER A 850 -14.54 38.27 -23.36
C SER A 850 -14.71 37.89 -24.85
N SER A 851 -14.86 38.87 -25.74
CA SER A 851 -15.08 38.68 -27.18
C SER A 851 -13.79 38.43 -28.00
N THR A 852 -12.71 38.00 -27.33
CA THR A 852 -11.36 37.92 -27.89
C THR A 852 -10.49 36.94 -27.12
N SER A 853 -9.47 36.39 -27.79
CA SER A 853 -8.45 35.51 -27.21
C SER A 853 -7.85 36.12 -25.94
N PHE A 854 -7.67 35.31 -24.92
CA PHE A 854 -7.07 35.75 -23.67
C PHE A 854 -5.94 34.83 -23.22
N THR A 855 -4.96 35.44 -22.57
CA THR A 855 -3.90 34.74 -21.84
C THR A 855 -4.18 34.92 -20.36
N PHE A 856 -4.04 33.86 -19.57
CA PHE A 856 -4.11 33.98 -18.12
C PHE A 856 -2.82 33.48 -17.48
N PHE A 857 -2.53 34.06 -16.32
CA PHE A 857 -1.46 33.63 -15.44
C PHE A 857 -2.02 33.61 -14.02
N TYR A 858 -1.82 32.49 -13.33
CA TYR A 858 -2.19 32.27 -11.96
C TYR A 858 -0.97 31.74 -11.20
N ASN A 859 -0.74 32.30 -10.02
CA ASN A 859 0.26 31.81 -9.09
C ASN A 859 -0.37 31.66 -7.70
N LYS A 860 0.01 30.58 -7.03
CA LYS A 860 -0.24 30.37 -5.60
C LYS A 860 1.09 29.94 -4.98
N ALA A 861 1.61 30.77 -4.09
CA ALA A 861 2.88 30.50 -3.43
C ALA A 861 2.77 30.78 -1.93
N GLY A 862 3.42 29.96 -1.12
CA GLY A 862 3.33 30.12 0.32
C GLY A 862 4.14 29.09 1.09
N PHE A 863 3.92 29.07 2.39
CA PHE A 863 4.60 28.18 3.31
C PHE A 863 3.59 27.31 4.04
N ASP A 864 3.91 26.03 4.12
CA ASP A 864 3.26 25.08 5.01
C ASP A 864 4.21 24.81 6.18
N ILE A 865 3.76 25.07 7.40
CA ILE A 865 4.48 24.75 8.63
C ILE A 865 3.82 23.54 9.25
N THR A 866 4.50 22.40 9.21
CA THR A 866 4.05 21.20 9.93
C THR A 866 4.46 21.34 11.39
N VAL A 867 3.47 21.56 12.25
CA VAL A 867 3.69 21.74 13.70
C VAL A 867 3.83 20.37 14.37
N TYR A 868 3.07 19.37 13.92
CA TYR A 868 3.11 18.03 14.49
C TYR A 868 2.85 16.97 13.42
N LYS A 869 3.73 15.98 13.34
CA LYS A 869 3.69 14.87 12.38
C LYS A 869 3.92 13.56 13.12
N ARG A 870 2.87 13.03 13.76
CA ARG A 870 2.90 11.72 14.42
C ARG A 870 1.49 11.19 14.58
N SER A 871 1.30 9.91 14.29
CA SER A 871 0.03 9.26 14.51
C SER A 871 -0.20 9.01 16.01
N HIS A 872 -1.36 9.41 16.54
CA HIS A 872 -1.81 9.09 17.91
C HIS A 872 -3.26 8.62 17.90
N TYR A 873 -3.60 7.71 18.81
CA TYR A 873 -4.96 7.17 18.96
C TYR A 873 -5.71 7.85 20.09
N TRP A 874 -6.99 8.15 19.86
CA TRP A 874 -7.92 8.59 20.91
C TRP A 874 -9.05 7.57 21.10
N HIS A 875 -9.15 7.01 22.30
CA HIS A 875 -10.07 5.91 22.64
C HIS A 875 -11.57 6.24 22.44
N PHE A 876 -11.97 7.51 22.53
CA PHE A 876 -13.38 7.89 22.67
C PHE A 876 -14.19 7.92 21.37
N ALA A 877 -13.54 7.98 20.20
CA ALA A 877 -14.25 8.20 18.92
C ALA A 877 -13.80 7.30 17.77
N THR A 878 -12.98 6.27 18.03
CA THR A 878 -12.37 5.46 16.96
C THR A 878 -11.67 6.33 15.91
N LEU A 879 -11.09 7.44 16.36
CA LEU A 879 -10.37 8.42 15.55
C LEU A 879 -8.94 8.48 16.07
N GLY A 880 -7.98 8.56 15.15
CA GLY A 880 -6.64 8.99 15.48
C GLY A 880 -6.26 10.24 14.72
N PHE A 881 -5.17 10.84 15.13
CA PHE A 881 -4.63 12.07 14.56
C PHE A 881 -3.40 11.69 13.71
N LYS A 882 -3.17 12.29 12.53
CA LYS A 882 -2.07 11.98 11.59
C LYS A 882 -1.10 13.15 11.39
N GLU A 883 -1.60 14.32 10.99
CA GLU A 883 -0.78 15.51 10.71
C GLU A 883 -1.53 16.79 11.09
N PHE A 884 -0.79 17.77 11.63
CA PHE A 884 -1.28 19.12 11.89
C PHE A 884 -0.33 20.12 11.26
N PHE A 885 -0.88 20.96 10.39
CA PHE A 885 -0.10 21.96 9.69
C PHE A 885 -0.88 23.26 9.53
N ILE A 886 -0.10 24.33 9.47
CA ILE A 886 -0.57 25.68 9.18
C ILE A 886 -0.05 26.02 7.79
N LYS A 887 -0.92 26.54 6.94
CA LYS A 887 -0.58 26.91 5.58
C LYS A 887 -0.93 28.38 5.38
N ALA A 888 0.09 29.16 5.04
CA ALA A 888 -0.05 30.60 4.77
C ALA A 888 0.41 30.86 3.34
N TYR A 889 -0.43 31.48 2.52
CA TYR A 889 -0.08 31.69 1.12
C TYR A 889 -0.69 32.94 0.52
N THR A 890 -0.05 33.38 -0.56
CA THR A 890 -0.53 34.43 -1.44
C THR A 890 -1.02 33.81 -2.74
N GLU A 891 -2.17 34.28 -3.22
CA GLU A 891 -2.62 34.00 -4.58
C GLU A 891 -2.55 35.26 -5.44
N PHE A 892 -2.14 35.07 -6.68
CA PHE A 892 -2.07 36.10 -7.71
C PHE A 892 -2.71 35.57 -8.99
N ALA A 893 -3.59 36.36 -9.61
CA ALA A 893 -4.11 36.07 -10.94
C ALA A 893 -4.08 37.32 -11.82
N ALA A 894 -3.74 37.12 -13.09
CA ALA A 894 -3.79 38.15 -14.13
C ALA A 894 -4.36 37.56 -15.42
N VAL A 895 -5.16 38.36 -16.13
CA VAL A 895 -5.80 37.98 -17.40
C VAL A 895 -5.52 39.06 -18.45
N PHE A 896 -5.15 38.69 -19.67
CA PHE A 896 -4.72 39.60 -20.73
C PHE A 896 -5.55 39.37 -21.99
N ASN A 897 -5.87 40.42 -22.73
CA ASN A 897 -6.72 40.36 -23.91
C ASN A 897 -6.12 41.16 -25.10
N LYS A 898 -6.28 40.66 -26.33
CA LYS A 898 -5.67 41.18 -27.57
C LYS A 898 -6.34 42.42 -28.20
N LYS A 899 -7.52 42.88 -27.76
CA LYS A 899 -8.17 44.12 -28.26
C LYS A 899 -8.18 45.23 -27.22
N ASN A 900 -7.15 46.08 -27.19
CA ASN A 900 -7.06 47.43 -26.59
C ASN A 900 -7.73 47.74 -25.23
N VAL A 901 -8.22 46.74 -24.50
CA VAL A 901 -8.71 46.83 -23.13
C VAL A 901 -7.93 45.76 -22.38
N ILE A 902 -6.91 46.20 -21.67
CA ILE A 902 -6.20 45.35 -20.72
C ILE A 902 -7.16 45.18 -19.54
N TYR A 903 -7.79 44.01 -19.39
CA TYR A 903 -8.41 43.64 -18.11
C TYR A 903 -7.28 43.32 -17.13
N SER A 904 -6.54 44.33 -16.67
CA SER A 904 -5.46 44.16 -15.69
C SER A 904 -6.04 44.01 -14.28
N ASP A 905 -6.96 43.09 -14.07
CA ASP A 905 -7.45 42.80 -12.73
C ASP A 905 -6.42 41.91 -12.05
N ILE A 906 -5.69 42.51 -11.11
CA ILE A 906 -4.79 41.81 -10.20
C ILE A 906 -5.61 41.44 -8.98
N PHE A 907 -5.78 40.14 -8.78
CA PHE A 907 -6.39 39.60 -7.57
C PHE A 907 -5.29 39.13 -6.64
N PHE A 908 -5.31 39.66 -5.42
CA PHE A 908 -4.40 39.27 -4.35
C PHE A 908 -5.20 38.73 -3.18
N ASP A 909 -4.88 37.51 -2.74
CA ASP A 909 -5.50 36.88 -1.56
C ASP A 909 -4.40 36.43 -0.61
N VAL A 910 -4.55 36.73 0.69
CA VAL A 910 -3.74 36.13 1.76
C VAL A 910 -4.64 35.18 2.54
N ALA A 911 -4.30 33.90 2.51
CA ALA A 911 -5.05 32.88 3.23
C ALA A 911 -4.21 32.24 4.33
N LEU A 912 -4.87 31.94 5.44
CA LEU A 912 -4.34 31.11 6.53
C LEU A 912 -5.26 29.90 6.69
N GLU A 913 -4.70 28.71 6.50
CA GLU A 913 -5.37 27.43 6.70
C GLU A 913 -4.73 26.67 7.86
N LEU A 914 -5.57 26.15 8.75
CA LEU A 914 -5.22 25.26 9.83
C LEU A 914 -5.87 23.91 9.53
N THR A 915 -5.05 22.89 9.28
CA THR A 915 -5.54 21.57 8.86
C THR A 915 -5.14 20.49 9.86
N VAL A 916 -6.12 19.66 10.24
CA VAL A 916 -5.97 18.48 11.09
C VAL A 916 -6.40 17.25 10.30
N ASP A 917 -5.46 16.36 10.00
CA ASP A 917 -5.77 15.07 9.40
C ASP A 917 -6.08 14.07 10.51
N LEU A 918 -7.34 13.68 10.68
CA LEU A 918 -7.74 12.54 11.50
C LEU A 918 -7.81 11.28 10.64
N PHE A 919 -7.63 10.09 11.19
CA PHE A 919 -7.95 8.83 10.52
C PHE A 919 -9.03 8.08 11.28
N LEU A 920 -9.86 7.31 10.59
CA LEU A 920 -10.89 6.46 11.17
C LEU A 920 -10.30 5.09 11.53
N ALA A 921 -10.66 4.53 12.68
CA ALA A 921 -10.12 3.25 13.15
C ALA A 921 -10.48 2.08 12.22
N TYR A 922 -11.56 2.17 11.43
CA TYR A 922 -12.03 1.05 10.60
C TYR A 922 -11.72 1.20 9.12
N GLY A 923 -10.78 2.07 8.74
CA GLY A 923 -10.36 2.11 7.36
C GLY A 923 -9.25 3.09 7.07
N ASN A 924 -8.77 2.98 5.85
CA ASN A 924 -7.87 3.92 5.21
C ASN A 924 -8.47 5.35 5.07
N GLY A 925 -9.55 5.70 5.76
CA GLY A 925 -10.19 7.00 5.70
C GLY A 925 -9.48 8.05 6.56
N VAL A 926 -9.03 9.13 5.94
CA VAL A 926 -8.67 10.40 6.59
C VAL A 926 -9.89 11.29 6.64
N VAL A 927 -10.17 11.86 7.80
CA VAL A 927 -11.04 13.01 7.97
C VAL A 927 -10.17 14.23 8.19
N GLU A 928 -9.99 15.03 7.15
CA GLU A 928 -9.24 16.27 7.12
C GLU A 928 -10.14 17.42 7.54
N PHE A 929 -9.84 18.05 8.67
CA PHE A 929 -10.53 19.25 9.15
C PHE A 929 -9.70 20.48 8.81
N THR A 930 -10.23 21.37 7.97
CA THR A 930 -9.55 22.62 7.62
C THR A 930 -10.36 23.81 8.10
N LEU A 931 -9.75 24.67 8.91
CA LEU A 931 -10.29 25.95 9.35
C LEU A 931 -9.40 27.06 8.80
N GLY A 932 -9.98 28.18 8.37
CA GLY A 932 -9.16 29.27 7.89
C GLY A 932 -9.93 30.53 7.57
N GLY A 933 -9.18 31.50 7.06
CA GLY A 933 -9.72 32.74 6.52
C GLY A 933 -8.86 33.28 5.40
N ALA A 934 -9.51 34.04 4.53
CA ALA A 934 -8.92 34.67 3.35
C ALA A 934 -9.17 36.18 3.39
N LEU A 935 -8.20 36.94 2.91
CA LEU A 935 -8.22 38.40 2.86
C LEU A 935 -7.86 38.86 1.46
N GLY A 936 -8.87 39.32 0.73
CA GLY A 936 -8.74 39.71 -0.66
C GLY A 936 -8.61 41.22 -0.89
N HIS A 937 -7.73 41.60 -1.83
CA HIS A 937 -7.75 42.89 -2.51
C HIS A 937 -7.78 42.75 -4.05
N SER A 938 -8.52 43.62 -4.74
CA SER A 938 -8.61 43.68 -6.21
C SER A 938 -8.18 45.05 -6.73
N GLY A 939 -7.29 45.10 -7.74
CA GLY A 939 -6.91 46.35 -8.42
C GLY A 939 -6.91 46.20 -9.94
N GLY A 940 -7.53 47.14 -10.68
CA GLY A 940 -7.64 47.12 -12.15
C GLY A 940 -8.72 48.06 -12.72
N GLN A 941 -8.75 48.26 -14.05
CA GLN A 941 -9.81 49.02 -14.74
C GLN A 941 -11.08 48.16 -14.91
N SER A 942 -11.96 48.25 -13.93
CA SER A 942 -13.42 48.02 -13.95
C SER A 942 -13.97 47.08 -15.05
N ILE A 943 -14.17 45.81 -14.68
CA ILE A 943 -15.42 45.12 -15.02
C ILE A 943 -16.53 45.83 -14.20
N PRO A 944 -17.71 46.15 -14.75
CA PRO A 944 -18.82 46.67 -13.96
C PRO A 944 -19.34 45.55 -13.05
N LEU A 945 -18.76 45.40 -11.87
CA LEU A 945 -19.20 44.47 -10.83
C LEU A 945 -19.68 45.30 -9.63
N GLN A 946 -20.99 45.38 -9.46
CA GLN A 946 -21.64 46.26 -8.48
C GLN A 946 -21.41 45.87 -6.99
N GLU A 947 -20.67 44.81 -6.64
CA GLU A 947 -20.62 44.32 -5.25
C GLU A 947 -19.28 43.68 -4.83
N PHE A 948 -18.16 44.40 -4.90
CA PHE A 948 -16.92 43.93 -4.26
C PHE A 948 -16.46 44.88 -3.16
N ARG A 949 -16.56 44.43 -1.90
CA ARG A 949 -15.92 45.03 -0.72
C ARG A 949 -14.88 44.03 -0.17
N PRO A 950 -13.82 44.47 0.52
CA PRO A 950 -12.92 43.54 1.22
C PRO A 950 -13.74 42.62 2.12
N ALA A 951 -13.72 41.33 1.80
CA ALA A 951 -14.51 40.32 2.48
C ALA A 951 -13.60 39.50 3.39
N TRP A 952 -13.97 39.43 4.68
CA TRP A 952 -13.47 38.41 5.60
C TRP A 952 -14.38 37.20 5.49
N SER A 953 -13.85 36.05 5.09
CA SER A 953 -14.55 34.76 5.18
C SER A 953 -13.89 33.93 6.28
N VAL A 954 -14.71 33.42 7.22
CA VAL A 954 -14.30 32.38 8.19
C VAL A 954 -14.97 31.10 7.77
N PHE A 955 -14.22 30.02 7.68
CA PHE A 955 -14.74 28.76 7.17
C PHE A 955 -14.19 27.56 7.95
N GLY A 956 -14.98 26.49 7.98
CA GLY A 956 -14.62 25.18 8.51
C GLY A 956 -15.07 24.08 7.55
N ALA A 957 -14.20 23.10 7.34
CA ALA A 957 -14.38 22.05 6.35
C ALA A 957 -14.03 20.68 6.90
N ILE A 958 -14.70 19.65 6.37
CA ILE A 958 -14.45 18.25 6.69
C ILE A 958 -14.30 17.50 5.38
N ASN A 959 -13.09 17.07 5.07
CA ASN A 959 -12.74 16.32 3.88
C ASN A 959 -12.52 14.86 4.26
N PHE A 960 -13.26 13.95 3.65
CA PHE A 960 -13.01 12.52 3.81
C PHE A 960 -12.12 12.06 2.64
N ARG A 961 -10.96 11.47 2.88
CA ARG A 961 -10.12 10.83 1.85
C ARG A 961 -9.91 9.37 2.21
N LEU A 962 -10.17 8.44 1.31
CA LEU A 962 -9.70 7.06 1.49
C LEU A 962 -8.26 6.98 0.97
N PHE A 963 -7.37 6.34 1.70
CA PHE A 963 -6.11 5.79 1.18
C PHE A 963 -6.40 4.44 0.54
N ASN A 964 -5.61 4.11 -0.48
CA ASN A 964 -5.40 2.73 -0.89
C ASN A 964 -4.17 2.21 -0.17
#